data_AF-A0A2J7PI16-F1
#
_entry.id   AF-A0A2J7PI16-F1
#
_cell.length_a   1.000
_cell.length_b   1.000
_cell.length_c   1.000
_cell.angle_alpha   90.00
_cell.angle_beta   90.00
_cell.angle_gamma   90.00
#
_symmetry.space_group_name_H-M   'P 1'
#
loop_
_entity.id
_entity.type
_entity.pdbx_description
1 polymer ?
#
loop_
_entity_poly.entity_id
_entity_poly.type
_entity_poly.pdbx_seq_one_letter_code
_entity_poly.pdbx_strand_id
1 'polypeptide(L)'
;MQQANPEQKISFDIQKCAGSFFLAYKPYGCTNYYSQVQNVVVKLSSSTNSSSSLLINCHFDSAPTSPGASDDGLNCAVMLEVLEILSRSKTPLKHNVIFLFNGAEEGLLQASHGFITQHKWAHDVKAFINLEACGAGGREVLFQAGPNHPWLVQMYGDSVPYPHGVVVAEDLFQSGLIPSDTDFRIFRDFGKVPGLDFAHAMNGYVYHTSYDNLHAIPTGTIQHTGDNLLALTKHIASSDVLSNSQKHAAGRIVYFDVLGLFMVRYSEIAGIILNVFIVALSIFTISKNVLAIKSVPGLDHAGYLKLLLLGCGIPALGWFLAFISVLLVAVILDLFSSSMSWFTRPFLVFSLYYCPVLVCCMLFPVLLQNCMNEESPLVPGLQGWLYVNGVQCLWTILLLAGTISGIRSTFIFMLVVLFPTLTSFVLSFSHWGNNPRMWLTVYLPSTLPSVIFILYQTVMAFGVFIPITGRIGPVKNPDIIIGIFAALLCILSTSCMTPLIILVKRPWRVVAGASALHLLTLLAVILTPLGSPYSANPSAPSPQRIYVFHTERIFHDILGHVQSQDSGYWLVNVDRHSPGSVWSQIPEVAGAQSVGSEYEELVGGLPIFSPRVLQIIENTHWIPASAPVFHHPTDLELISEQNTSQTTTRLAFQIR
;
A
#
# COMPACT_ATOMS: atom_id res chain seq x y z
N MET A 1 -24.76 15.45 23.91
CA MET A 1 -25.13 16.86 24.18
C MET A 1 -25.61 17.11 25.60
N GLN A 2 -26.58 16.35 26.14
CA GLN A 2 -27.08 16.57 27.51
C GLN A 2 -26.02 16.43 28.61
N GLN A 3 -24.99 15.61 28.37
CA GLN A 3 -23.89 15.39 29.31
C GLN A 3 -22.64 16.22 28.97
N ALA A 4 -22.72 17.13 28.00
CA ALA A 4 -21.60 17.98 27.63
C ALA A 4 -21.30 19.00 28.73
N ASN A 5 -20.04 19.40 28.85
CA ASN A 5 -19.66 20.49 29.72
C ASN A 5 -20.32 21.79 29.23
N PRO A 6 -20.91 22.63 30.11
CA PRO A 6 -21.55 23.90 29.72
C PRO A 6 -20.66 24.86 28.93
N GLU A 7 -19.33 24.78 29.08
CA GLU A 7 -18.37 25.58 28.34
C GLU A 7 -18.15 25.09 26.89
N GLN A 8 -18.62 23.90 26.56
CA GLN A 8 -18.45 23.27 25.25
C GLN A 8 -19.72 23.46 24.41
N LYS A 9 -19.62 24.26 23.35
CA LYS A 9 -20.75 24.49 22.43
C LYS A 9 -20.71 23.50 21.27
N ILE A 10 -21.70 22.61 21.24
CA ILE A 10 -21.88 21.62 20.18
C ILE A 10 -23.01 22.06 19.25
N SER A 11 -22.77 21.99 17.95
CA SER A 11 -23.79 22.16 16.90
C SER A 11 -23.76 20.93 15.99
N PHE A 12 -24.89 20.55 15.44
CA PHE A 12 -24.95 19.44 14.47
C PHE A 12 -25.81 19.81 13.28
N ASP A 13 -25.57 19.14 12.16
CA ASP A 13 -26.35 19.25 10.94
C ASP A 13 -26.45 17.87 10.27
N ILE A 14 -27.61 17.57 9.70
CA ILE A 14 -27.79 16.39 8.84
C ILE A 14 -27.88 16.93 7.41
N GLN A 15 -26.75 16.92 6.73
CA GLN A 15 -26.66 17.44 5.37
C GLN A 15 -27.20 16.41 4.40
N LYS A 16 -28.16 16.81 3.55
CA LYS A 16 -28.49 16.10 2.32
C LYS A 16 -27.92 16.88 1.15
N CYS A 17 -27.15 16.21 0.29
CA CYS A 17 -26.53 16.87 -0.84
C CYS A 17 -26.71 16.07 -2.14
N ALA A 18 -26.57 16.79 -3.25
CA ALA A 18 -26.55 16.25 -4.59
C ALA A 18 -25.42 16.91 -5.36
N GLY A 19 -24.87 16.23 -6.35
CA GLY A 19 -23.77 16.77 -7.12
C GLY A 19 -23.23 15.78 -8.14
N SER A 20 -22.16 16.20 -8.79
CA SER A 20 -21.42 15.34 -9.70
C SER A 20 -19.97 15.77 -9.80
N PHE A 21 -19.08 14.81 -10.01
CA PHE A 21 -17.68 15.06 -10.25
C PHE A 21 -17.06 13.96 -11.11
N PHE A 22 -15.94 14.28 -11.75
CA PHE A 22 -15.23 13.35 -12.61
C PHE A 22 -14.03 12.75 -11.87
N LEU A 23 -13.95 11.43 -11.84
CA LEU A 23 -12.82 10.68 -11.36
C LEU A 23 -12.04 10.12 -12.55
N ALA A 24 -10.82 10.62 -12.74
CA ALA A 24 -9.91 10.21 -13.81
C ALA A 24 -9.23 8.85 -13.52
N TYR A 25 -10.02 7.82 -13.22
CA TYR A 25 -9.50 6.45 -13.12
C TYR A 25 -8.90 6.02 -14.46
N LYS A 26 -7.85 5.18 -14.39
CA LYS A 26 -7.23 4.60 -15.59
C LYS A 26 -7.65 3.14 -15.72
N PRO A 27 -7.93 2.66 -16.95
CA PRO A 27 -7.90 3.39 -18.22
C PRO A 27 -9.19 4.17 -18.52
N TYR A 28 -10.28 3.91 -17.80
CA TYR A 28 -11.59 4.56 -17.99
C TYR A 28 -11.91 5.50 -16.83
N GLY A 29 -12.15 6.78 -17.15
CA GLY A 29 -12.69 7.72 -16.17
C GLY A 29 -14.18 7.51 -15.93
N CYS A 30 -14.70 8.07 -14.84
CA CYS A 30 -16.10 7.97 -14.49
C CYS A 30 -16.63 9.32 -13.99
N THR A 31 -17.76 9.75 -14.53
CA THR A 31 -18.54 10.85 -13.95
C THR A 31 -19.43 10.25 -12.88
N ASN A 32 -19.14 10.54 -11.62
CA ASN A 32 -19.98 10.16 -10.50
C ASN A 32 -21.08 11.22 -10.35
N TYR A 33 -22.35 10.83 -10.46
CA TYR A 33 -23.50 11.67 -10.16
C TYR A 33 -24.23 11.06 -8.96
N TYR A 34 -24.63 11.92 -8.02
CA TYR A 34 -25.30 11.48 -6.80
C TYR A 34 -26.36 12.48 -6.37
N SER A 35 -27.37 11.97 -5.66
CA SER A 35 -28.49 12.76 -5.16
C SER A 35 -28.96 12.20 -3.83
N GLN A 36 -29.39 13.07 -2.91
CA GLN A 36 -29.91 12.72 -1.59
C GLN A 36 -28.94 11.93 -0.70
N VAL A 37 -27.63 11.99 -0.96
CA VAL A 37 -26.62 11.39 -0.06
C VAL A 37 -26.53 12.21 1.23
N GLN A 38 -26.23 11.54 2.34
CA GLN A 38 -26.33 12.11 3.68
C GLN A 38 -24.97 12.18 4.36
N ASN A 39 -24.75 13.28 5.08
CA ASN A 39 -23.69 13.42 6.08
C ASN A 39 -24.31 13.73 7.44
N VAL A 40 -23.71 13.21 8.50
CA VAL A 40 -23.92 13.69 9.86
C VAL A 40 -22.70 14.52 10.26
N VAL A 41 -22.90 15.82 10.42
CA VAL A 41 -21.83 16.77 10.70
C VAL A 41 -21.99 17.31 12.11
N VAL A 42 -20.97 17.17 12.95
CA VAL A 42 -20.97 17.69 14.32
C VAL A 42 -19.83 18.66 14.51
N LYS A 43 -20.10 19.90 14.94
CA LYS A 43 -19.11 20.94 15.22
C LYS A 43 -19.01 21.18 16.72
N LEU A 44 -17.83 20.90 17.28
CA LEU A 44 -17.42 21.39 18.59
C LEU A 44 -16.78 22.76 18.42
N SER A 45 -17.41 23.79 18.96
CA SER A 45 -16.99 25.17 18.74
C SER A 45 -15.86 25.57 19.69
N SER A 46 -14.94 26.38 19.16
CA SER A 46 -13.87 27.02 19.92
C SER A 46 -14.43 27.95 21.01
N SER A 47 -13.77 28.02 22.17
CA SER A 47 -14.07 29.05 23.18
C SER A 47 -13.72 30.46 22.73
N THR A 48 -12.75 30.61 21.83
CA THR A 48 -12.27 31.90 21.31
C THR A 48 -13.02 32.40 20.06
N ASN A 49 -14.16 31.78 19.70
CA ASN A 49 -14.89 32.06 18.44
C ASN A 49 -14.00 32.03 17.18
N SER A 50 -13.04 31.09 17.13
CA SER A 50 -12.16 30.94 15.96
C SER A 50 -12.96 30.56 14.70
N SER A 51 -12.59 31.14 13.56
CA SER A 51 -13.07 30.74 12.23
C SER A 51 -12.31 29.56 11.63
N SER A 52 -11.26 29.06 12.30
CA SER A 52 -10.48 27.92 11.81
C SER A 52 -11.00 26.62 12.42
N SER A 53 -11.11 25.58 11.59
CA SER A 53 -11.60 24.27 11.99
C SER A 53 -10.63 23.17 11.56
N LEU A 54 -10.46 22.16 12.43
CA LEU A 54 -9.92 20.85 12.09
C LEU A 54 -11.09 19.94 11.71
N LEU A 55 -11.01 19.28 10.56
CA LEU A 55 -11.95 18.25 10.16
C LEU A 55 -11.44 16.87 10.56
N ILE A 56 -12.29 16.03 11.13
CA ILE A 56 -12.04 14.60 11.35
C ILE A 56 -13.13 13.87 10.57
N ASN A 57 -12.72 13.01 9.65
CA ASN A 57 -13.59 12.33 8.71
C ASN A 57 -13.46 10.81 8.85
N CYS A 58 -14.60 10.14 8.76
CA CYS A 58 -14.74 8.70 8.57
C CYS A 58 -16.08 8.47 7.85
N HIS A 59 -16.26 7.34 7.17
CA HIS A 59 -17.54 7.04 6.51
C HIS A 59 -18.39 6.07 7.35
N PHE A 60 -19.71 6.13 7.19
CA PHE A 60 -20.65 5.27 7.94
C PHE A 60 -21.37 4.23 7.08
N ASP A 61 -21.31 4.34 5.75
CA ASP A 61 -21.76 3.27 4.85
C ASP A 61 -20.75 2.12 4.79
N SER A 62 -21.16 0.99 4.21
CA SER A 62 -20.29 -0.18 4.04
C SER A 62 -20.50 -0.81 2.67
N ALA A 63 -19.48 -1.52 2.19
CA ALA A 63 -19.58 -2.29 0.96
C ALA A 63 -20.78 -3.25 0.99
N PRO A 64 -21.46 -3.49 -0.15
CA PRO A 64 -22.56 -4.43 -0.23
C PRO A 64 -22.18 -5.80 0.36
N THR A 65 -23.07 -6.37 1.19
CA THR A 65 -22.89 -7.65 1.91
C THR A 65 -21.82 -7.66 3.02
N SER A 66 -21.08 -6.57 3.21
CA SER A 66 -20.15 -6.39 4.33
C SER A 66 -20.88 -5.77 5.53
N PRO A 67 -20.73 -6.31 6.76
CA PRO A 67 -21.17 -5.63 7.97
C PRO A 67 -20.43 -4.31 8.23
N GLY A 68 -19.25 -4.12 7.62
CA GLY A 68 -18.46 -2.88 7.72
C GLY A 68 -17.91 -2.60 9.11
N ALA A 69 -17.57 -3.66 9.87
CA ALA A 69 -17.11 -3.48 11.25
C ALA A 69 -15.77 -2.76 11.34
N SER A 70 -14.82 -3.10 10.46
CA SER A 70 -13.57 -2.36 10.34
C SER A 70 -13.66 -1.21 9.34
N ASP A 71 -14.39 -1.42 8.24
CA ASP A 71 -14.57 -0.46 7.15
C ASP A 71 -16.05 -0.01 7.04
N ASP A 72 -16.48 1.06 7.72
CA ASP A 72 -15.67 1.94 8.57
C ASP A 72 -16.30 2.19 9.96
N GLY A 73 -17.05 1.19 10.43
CA GLY A 73 -17.75 1.23 11.72
C GLY A 73 -16.84 1.42 12.94
N LEU A 74 -15.61 0.91 12.89
CA LEU A 74 -14.62 1.10 13.95
C LEU A 74 -14.25 2.57 14.10
N ASN A 75 -13.92 3.25 13.00
CA ASN A 75 -13.50 4.64 13.06
C ASN A 75 -14.68 5.56 13.40
N CYS A 76 -15.91 5.22 12.97
CA CYS A 76 -17.12 5.85 13.48
C CYS A 76 -17.19 5.79 15.02
N ALA A 77 -17.01 4.61 15.61
CA ALA A 77 -17.07 4.43 17.06
C ALA A 77 -15.96 5.20 17.79
N VAL A 78 -14.73 5.15 17.27
CA VAL A 78 -13.59 5.91 17.81
C VAL A 78 -13.84 7.42 17.73
N MET A 79 -14.38 7.90 16.61
CA MET A 79 -14.66 9.32 16.41
C MET A 79 -15.76 9.82 17.36
N LEU A 80 -16.78 9.01 17.62
CA LEU A 80 -17.82 9.29 18.63
C LEU A 80 -17.23 9.38 20.05
N GLU A 81 -16.34 8.46 20.42
CA GLU A 81 -15.68 8.47 21.74
C GLU A 81 -14.80 9.71 21.92
N VAL A 82 -14.01 10.08 20.90
CA VAL A 82 -13.20 11.31 20.94
C VAL A 82 -14.08 12.56 21.05
N LEU A 83 -15.19 12.62 20.32
CA LEU A 83 -16.18 13.69 20.46
C LEU A 83 -16.76 13.73 21.87
N GLU A 84 -17.13 12.58 22.46
CA GLU A 84 -17.65 12.48 23.82
C GLU A 84 -16.65 13.05 24.84
N ILE A 85 -15.40 12.58 24.80
CA ILE A 85 -14.33 13.03 25.69
C ILE A 85 -14.10 14.53 25.57
N LEU A 86 -13.98 15.06 24.35
CA LEU A 86 -13.74 16.48 24.12
C LEU A 86 -14.94 17.34 24.55
N SER A 87 -16.17 16.86 24.33
CA SER A 87 -17.38 17.56 24.73
C SER A 87 -17.58 17.66 26.25
N ARG A 88 -16.95 16.76 27.02
CA ARG A 88 -16.96 16.76 28.49
C ARG A 88 -15.73 17.44 29.09
N SER A 89 -14.73 17.75 28.28
CA SER A 89 -13.51 18.42 28.71
C SER A 89 -13.81 19.78 29.34
N LYS A 90 -13.17 20.06 30.49
CA LYS A 90 -13.14 21.40 31.11
C LYS A 90 -12.20 22.36 30.41
N THR A 91 -11.35 21.87 29.53
CA THR A 91 -10.43 22.68 28.75
C THR A 91 -11.00 22.82 27.35
N PRO A 92 -11.53 24.01 26.98
CA PRO A 92 -12.01 24.26 25.63
C PRO A 92 -10.86 24.36 24.64
N LEU A 93 -11.14 23.98 23.40
CA LEU A 93 -10.18 24.04 22.30
C LEU A 93 -10.10 25.46 21.72
N LYS A 94 -8.93 25.82 21.19
CA LYS A 94 -8.68 27.13 20.57
C LYS A 94 -9.34 27.26 19.20
N HIS A 95 -9.42 26.16 18.46
CA HIS A 95 -10.04 26.07 17.14
C HIS A 95 -11.23 25.12 17.17
N ASN A 96 -12.13 25.23 16.19
CA ASN A 96 -13.25 24.31 16.11
C ASN A 96 -12.77 22.92 15.70
N VAL A 97 -13.51 21.90 16.10
CA VAL A 97 -13.35 20.54 15.55
C VAL A 97 -14.66 20.14 14.90
N ILE A 98 -14.60 19.74 13.64
CA ILE A 98 -15.73 19.23 12.88
C ILE A 98 -15.53 17.73 12.73
N PHE A 99 -16.48 16.96 13.23
CA PHE A 99 -16.59 15.53 13.02
C PHE A 99 -17.56 15.29 11.88
N LEU A 100 -17.09 14.67 10.81
CA LEU A 100 -17.85 14.37 9.62
C LEU A 100 -17.98 12.86 9.50
N PHE A 101 -19.18 12.36 9.79
CA PHE A 101 -19.59 11.00 9.44
C PHE A 101 -20.25 11.10 8.07
N ASN A 102 -19.51 10.76 7.03
CA ASN A 102 -20.02 10.87 5.66
C ASN A 102 -20.61 9.53 5.18
N GLY A 103 -21.51 9.59 4.21
CA GLY A 103 -22.10 8.40 3.60
C GLY A 103 -21.76 8.26 2.11
N ALA A 104 -22.05 7.08 1.56
CA ALA A 104 -21.79 6.76 0.17
C ALA A 104 -20.32 6.99 -0.25
N GLU A 105 -19.38 6.68 0.64
CA GLU A 105 -17.96 6.52 0.30
C GLU A 105 -17.79 5.37 -0.68
N GLU A 106 -18.43 4.24 -0.38
CA GLU A 106 -18.38 3.00 -1.17
C GLU A 106 -19.04 3.18 -2.55
N GLY A 107 -19.87 4.22 -2.66
CA GLY A 107 -20.43 4.76 -3.90
C GLY A 107 -19.49 5.69 -4.67
N LEU A 108 -18.18 5.61 -4.43
CA LEU A 108 -17.11 6.46 -4.97
C LEU A 108 -17.10 7.89 -4.39
N LEU A 109 -16.99 8.01 -3.06
CA LEU A 109 -16.64 9.24 -2.32
C LEU A 109 -17.68 10.38 -2.41
N GLN A 110 -18.97 10.05 -2.44
CA GLN A 110 -20.03 10.99 -2.84
C GLN A 110 -20.31 12.07 -1.80
N ALA A 111 -20.56 11.70 -0.54
CA ALA A 111 -21.03 12.68 0.43
C ALA A 111 -19.89 13.52 1.03
N SER A 112 -18.64 13.05 1.06
CA SER A 112 -17.48 13.89 1.36
C SER A 112 -17.32 15.00 0.32
N HIS A 113 -17.58 14.71 -0.97
CA HIS A 113 -17.57 15.72 -2.03
C HIS A 113 -18.67 16.76 -1.81
N GLY A 114 -19.88 16.29 -1.46
CA GLY A 114 -20.99 17.19 -1.09
C GLY A 114 -20.71 18.03 0.16
N PHE A 115 -20.00 17.50 1.15
CA PHE A 115 -19.59 18.29 2.32
C PHE A 115 -18.64 19.41 1.90
N ILE A 116 -17.49 19.06 1.30
CA ILE A 116 -16.41 20.02 1.09
C ILE A 116 -16.77 21.12 0.09
N THR A 117 -17.67 20.84 -0.85
CA THR A 117 -18.08 21.80 -1.89
C THR A 117 -19.29 22.64 -1.52
N GLN A 118 -20.17 22.19 -0.61
CA GLN A 118 -21.47 22.83 -0.38
C GLN A 118 -21.77 23.15 1.09
N HIS A 119 -21.16 22.45 2.05
CA HIS A 119 -21.54 22.60 3.44
C HIS A 119 -21.09 23.96 4.01
N LYS A 120 -21.95 24.61 4.79
CA LYS A 120 -21.70 25.93 5.38
C LYS A 120 -20.46 26.00 6.27
N TRP A 121 -19.96 24.88 6.80
CA TRP A 121 -18.73 24.84 7.61
C TRP A 121 -17.48 24.42 6.84
N ALA A 122 -17.59 24.04 5.57
CA ALA A 122 -16.46 23.56 4.78
C ALA A 122 -15.36 24.63 4.60
N HIS A 123 -15.75 25.89 4.42
CA HIS A 123 -14.80 27.01 4.23
C HIS A 123 -13.94 27.33 5.47
N ASP A 124 -14.39 26.92 6.66
CA ASP A 124 -13.64 27.08 7.91
C ASP A 124 -12.52 26.04 8.06
N VAL A 125 -12.55 24.94 7.29
CA VAL A 125 -11.61 23.82 7.42
C VAL A 125 -10.21 24.24 6.95
N LYS A 126 -9.20 24.08 7.80
CA LYS A 126 -7.79 24.41 7.51
C LYS A 126 -6.87 23.20 7.41
N ALA A 127 -7.28 22.09 8.02
CA ALA A 127 -6.63 20.79 7.90
C ALA A 127 -7.66 19.69 8.18
N PHE A 128 -7.38 18.46 7.75
CA PHE A 128 -8.21 17.31 8.06
C PHE A 128 -7.41 16.08 8.50
N ILE A 129 -8.09 15.18 9.22
CA ILE A 129 -7.67 13.82 9.52
C ILE A 129 -8.71 12.90 8.90
N ASN A 130 -8.27 12.01 8.03
CA ASN A 130 -9.11 10.96 7.45
C ASN A 130 -8.76 9.62 8.09
N LEU A 131 -9.77 8.85 8.44
CA LEU A 131 -9.66 7.53 9.04
C LEU A 131 -10.29 6.53 8.08
N GLU A 132 -9.59 5.42 7.83
CA GLU A 132 -9.99 4.39 6.89
C GLU A 132 -9.59 2.99 7.34
N ALA A 133 -10.07 1.98 6.61
CA ALA A 133 -9.58 0.62 6.73
C ALA A 133 -9.32 -0.01 5.35
N CYS A 134 -8.32 -0.88 5.27
CA CYS A 134 -8.16 -1.84 4.18
C CYS A 134 -7.93 -3.27 4.73
N GLY A 135 -8.16 -3.43 6.03
CA GLY A 135 -8.07 -4.66 6.79
C GLY A 135 -8.54 -4.45 8.24
N ALA A 136 -8.90 -5.53 8.92
CA ALA A 136 -9.62 -5.47 10.18
C ALA A 136 -8.77 -5.19 11.43
N GLY A 137 -7.51 -4.81 11.32
CA GLY A 137 -6.74 -4.54 12.53
C GLY A 137 -5.33 -4.02 12.34
N GLY A 138 -4.57 -4.18 13.42
CA GLY A 138 -3.22 -3.63 13.57
C GLY A 138 -3.26 -2.21 14.12
N ARG A 139 -2.14 -1.50 13.96
CA ARG A 139 -2.04 -0.06 14.24
C ARG A 139 -2.42 0.68 12.98
N GLU A 140 -3.16 1.78 13.08
CA GLU A 140 -3.43 2.63 11.93
C GLU A 140 -2.11 3.19 11.38
N VAL A 141 -1.90 3.03 10.07
CA VAL A 141 -0.68 3.48 9.38
C VAL A 141 -0.95 4.85 8.80
N LEU A 142 -0.11 5.85 9.12
CA LEU A 142 -0.06 7.08 8.32
C LEU A 142 0.49 6.74 6.94
N PHE A 143 -0.38 6.71 5.93
CA PHE A 143 -0.03 6.29 4.57
C PHE A 143 -0.13 7.41 3.55
N GLN A 144 -0.80 8.53 3.86
CA GLN A 144 -0.71 9.75 3.07
C GLN A 144 -0.66 10.99 3.95
N ALA A 145 0.11 11.99 3.51
CA ALA A 145 0.15 13.30 4.12
C ALA A 145 0.23 14.40 3.06
N GLY A 146 -0.27 15.58 3.38
CA GLY A 146 -0.06 16.79 2.59
C GLY A 146 -1.14 17.06 1.53
N PRO A 147 -0.76 17.54 0.33
CA PRO A 147 0.59 17.93 -0.09
C PRO A 147 1.05 19.22 0.61
N ASN A 148 2.38 19.42 0.68
CA ASN A 148 3.01 20.69 1.10
C ASN A 148 2.56 21.23 2.47
N HIS A 149 2.54 20.41 3.52
CA HIS A 149 2.22 20.85 4.89
C HIS A 149 2.95 19.96 5.92
N PRO A 150 4.30 20.01 5.98
CA PRO A 150 5.08 19.10 6.81
C PRO A 150 4.78 19.22 8.31
N TRP A 151 4.20 20.35 8.73
CA TRP A 151 3.77 20.59 10.11
C TRP A 151 2.74 19.56 10.60
N LEU A 152 1.91 18.98 9.72
CA LEU A 152 0.93 17.95 10.09
C LEU A 152 1.62 16.69 10.60
N VAL A 153 2.62 16.21 9.86
CA VAL A 153 3.42 15.04 10.24
C VAL A 153 4.28 15.34 11.46
N GLN A 154 4.77 16.58 11.60
CA GLN A 154 5.48 17.02 12.82
C GLN A 154 4.57 16.93 14.04
N MET A 155 3.38 17.53 13.98
CA MET A 155 2.38 17.47 15.05
C MET A 155 1.96 16.05 15.37
N TYR A 156 1.77 15.20 14.35
CA TYR A 156 1.50 13.78 14.57
C TYR A 156 2.59 13.15 15.43
N GLY A 157 3.84 13.22 14.98
CA GLY A 157 4.93 12.61 15.74
C GLY A 157 5.27 13.29 17.07
N ASP A 158 4.88 14.56 17.29
CA ASP A 158 5.10 15.31 18.53
C ASP A 158 4.05 14.99 19.62
N SER A 159 2.84 14.59 19.22
CA SER A 159 1.69 14.57 20.12
C SER A 159 1.11 13.18 20.38
N VAL A 160 1.20 12.25 19.43
CA VAL A 160 0.55 10.95 19.57
C VAL A 160 1.40 9.98 20.42
N PRO A 161 0.77 9.17 21.28
CA PRO A 161 1.48 8.22 22.13
C PRO A 161 2.11 7.06 21.35
N TYR A 162 1.49 6.62 20.24
CA TYR A 162 1.91 5.43 19.50
C TYR A 162 2.01 5.69 17.99
N PRO A 163 2.96 6.52 17.53
CA PRO A 163 3.03 6.89 16.12
C PRO A 163 3.42 5.69 15.24
N HIS A 164 2.74 5.56 14.09
CA HIS A 164 3.01 4.51 13.12
C HIS A 164 2.79 5.03 11.70
N GLY A 165 3.77 4.86 10.82
CA GLY A 165 3.70 5.45 9.48
C GLY A 165 5.01 5.35 8.73
N VAL A 166 4.92 5.36 7.40
CA VAL A 166 6.09 5.28 6.53
C VAL A 166 5.86 6.04 5.23
N VAL A 167 6.78 6.93 4.87
CA VAL A 167 6.69 7.75 3.64
C VAL A 167 6.69 6.91 2.35
N VAL A 168 7.14 5.64 2.43
CA VAL A 168 7.05 4.67 1.32
C VAL A 168 5.61 4.39 0.93
N ALA A 169 4.70 4.27 1.90
CA ALA A 169 3.30 4.07 1.61
C ALA A 169 2.74 5.28 0.85
N GLU A 170 3.13 6.49 1.24
CA GLU A 170 2.73 7.73 0.59
C GLU A 170 3.26 7.83 -0.85
N ASP A 171 4.55 7.59 -1.07
CA ASP A 171 5.15 7.62 -2.41
C ASP A 171 4.52 6.55 -3.33
N LEU A 172 4.20 5.35 -2.81
CA LEU A 172 3.51 4.29 -3.56
C LEU A 172 2.07 4.66 -3.88
N PHE A 173 1.31 5.22 -2.93
CA PHE A 173 -0.06 5.63 -3.16
C PHE A 173 -0.14 6.78 -4.17
N GLN A 174 0.70 7.80 -4.01
CA GLN A 174 0.76 8.95 -4.93
C GLN A 174 1.26 8.59 -6.33
N SER A 175 2.04 7.52 -6.48
CA SER A 175 2.46 7.01 -7.80
C SER A 175 1.31 6.37 -8.60
N GLY A 176 0.18 6.04 -7.95
CA GLY A 176 -0.95 5.33 -8.57
C GLY A 176 -0.73 3.81 -8.68
N LEU A 177 0.32 3.26 -8.06
CA LEU A 177 0.56 1.81 -8.01
C LEU A 177 -0.44 1.09 -7.10
N ILE A 178 -0.98 1.77 -6.09
CA ILE A 178 -2.07 1.27 -5.25
C ILE A 178 -3.39 1.72 -5.89
N PRO A 179 -4.22 0.80 -6.42
CA PRO A 179 -5.49 1.15 -7.08
C PRO A 179 -6.59 1.36 -6.03
N SER A 180 -6.35 2.23 -5.04
CA SER A 180 -7.33 2.62 -4.02
C SER A 180 -7.48 4.14 -4.01
N ASP A 181 -8.58 4.60 -3.45
CA ASP A 181 -8.86 6.00 -3.20
C ASP A 181 -9.59 6.10 -1.86
N THR A 182 -9.60 7.29 -1.28
CA THR A 182 -10.29 7.59 -0.01
C THR A 182 -10.84 9.01 -0.06
N ASP A 183 -11.64 9.40 0.91
CA ASP A 183 -12.11 10.78 1.06
C ASP A 183 -10.96 11.81 1.16
N PHE A 184 -9.74 11.40 1.54
CA PHE A 184 -8.56 12.25 1.50
C PHE A 184 -8.39 12.92 0.14
N ARG A 185 -8.62 12.18 -0.95
CA ARG A 185 -8.55 12.73 -2.31
C ARG A 185 -9.57 13.84 -2.49
N ILE A 186 -10.79 13.68 -1.99
CA ILE A 186 -11.84 14.66 -2.17
C ILE A 186 -11.50 15.97 -1.48
N PHE A 187 -11.06 15.90 -0.21
CA PHE A 187 -10.64 17.09 0.53
C PHE A 187 -9.41 17.76 -0.09
N ARG A 188 -8.46 16.98 -0.61
CA ARG A 188 -7.27 17.48 -1.31
C ARG A 188 -7.62 18.14 -2.65
N ASP A 189 -8.36 17.44 -3.50
CA ASP A 189 -8.55 17.82 -4.91
C ASP A 189 -9.65 18.87 -5.07
N PHE A 190 -10.76 18.76 -4.32
CA PHE A 190 -11.90 19.69 -4.41
C PHE A 190 -11.88 20.73 -3.29
N GLY A 191 -11.44 20.37 -2.08
CA GLY A 191 -11.32 21.31 -0.97
C GLY A 191 -10.02 22.12 -0.95
N LYS A 192 -8.95 21.63 -1.60
CA LYS A 192 -7.59 22.17 -1.48
C LYS A 192 -7.12 22.28 -0.02
N VAL A 193 -7.61 21.38 0.83
CA VAL A 193 -7.25 21.29 2.25
C VAL A 193 -6.15 20.24 2.40
N PRO A 194 -5.11 20.48 3.21
CA PRO A 194 -4.14 19.45 3.54
C PRO A 194 -4.63 18.55 4.67
N GLY A 195 -4.18 17.29 4.68
CA GLY A 195 -4.55 16.38 5.76
C GLY A 195 -3.58 15.25 5.99
N LEU A 196 -3.99 14.37 6.90
CA LEU A 196 -3.37 13.09 7.22
C LEU A 196 -4.36 11.97 6.92
N ASP A 197 -3.92 10.92 6.27
CA ASP A 197 -4.73 9.74 5.96
C ASP A 197 -4.19 8.52 6.71
N PHE A 198 -5.06 7.88 7.48
CA PHE A 198 -4.73 6.74 8.33
C PHE A 198 -5.58 5.54 7.93
N ALA A 199 -4.95 4.38 7.80
CA ALA A 199 -5.68 3.14 7.51
C ALA A 199 -5.23 1.98 8.39
N HIS A 200 -6.20 1.17 8.85
CA HIS A 200 -5.90 -0.18 9.34
C HIS A 200 -5.60 -1.09 8.16
N ALA A 201 -4.55 -1.90 8.25
CA ALA A 201 -4.07 -2.67 7.10
C ALA A 201 -3.76 -4.13 7.40
N MET A 202 -3.76 -4.56 8.67
CA MET A 202 -3.60 -5.97 9.00
C MET A 202 -4.90 -6.72 8.75
N ASN A 203 -4.79 -8.01 8.41
CA ASN A 203 -5.94 -8.88 8.11
C ASN A 203 -6.82 -8.35 6.96
N GLY A 204 -6.22 -7.88 5.86
CA GLY A 204 -6.94 -7.41 4.67
C GLY A 204 -7.79 -8.48 3.95
N TYR A 205 -7.74 -9.74 4.37
CA TYR A 205 -8.53 -10.82 3.76
C TYR A 205 -10.03 -10.63 3.93
N VAL A 206 -10.44 -10.05 5.06
CA VAL A 206 -11.86 -9.85 5.40
C VAL A 206 -12.46 -8.58 4.82
N TYR A 207 -11.63 -7.65 4.35
CA TYR A 207 -12.04 -6.34 3.81
C TYR A 207 -13.09 -6.50 2.70
N HIS A 208 -14.22 -5.78 2.78
CA HIS A 208 -15.35 -5.87 1.84
C HIS A 208 -15.91 -7.30 1.70
N THR A 209 -16.02 -8.03 2.80
CA THR A 209 -16.64 -9.37 2.82
C THR A 209 -17.56 -9.52 4.02
N SER A 210 -18.38 -10.57 4.03
CA SER A 210 -19.18 -10.95 5.20
C SER A 210 -18.37 -11.25 6.47
N TYR A 211 -17.05 -11.43 6.35
CA TYR A 211 -16.15 -11.67 7.47
C TYR A 211 -15.64 -10.37 8.14
N ASP A 212 -15.94 -9.20 7.57
CA ASP A 212 -15.64 -7.91 8.20
C ASP A 212 -16.64 -7.62 9.34
N ASN A 213 -16.46 -8.35 10.44
CA ASN A 213 -17.29 -8.28 11.63
C ASN A 213 -16.45 -7.98 12.87
N LEU A 214 -17.12 -7.70 13.99
CA LEU A 214 -16.46 -7.32 15.25
C LEU A 214 -15.42 -8.33 15.75
N HIS A 215 -15.57 -9.63 15.44
CA HIS A 215 -14.61 -10.65 15.85
C HIS A 215 -13.30 -10.61 15.07
N ALA A 216 -13.29 -10.00 13.88
CA ALA A 216 -12.08 -9.84 13.08
C ALA A 216 -11.16 -8.73 13.62
N ILE A 217 -11.66 -7.89 14.52
CA ILE A 217 -10.99 -6.71 15.05
C ILE A 217 -10.28 -7.03 16.37
N PRO A 218 -8.94 -6.94 16.43
CA PRO A 218 -8.22 -7.03 17.69
C PRO A 218 -8.59 -5.85 18.60
N THR A 219 -8.91 -6.12 19.87
CA THR A 219 -9.36 -5.08 20.83
C THR A 219 -8.35 -3.94 20.99
N GLY A 220 -7.05 -4.24 20.89
CA GLY A 220 -5.98 -3.25 20.95
C GLY A 220 -6.01 -2.23 19.81
N THR A 221 -6.60 -2.56 18.66
CA THR A 221 -6.71 -1.64 17.51
C THR A 221 -7.58 -0.44 17.86
N ILE A 222 -8.77 -0.68 18.44
CA ILE A 222 -9.72 0.39 18.80
C ILE A 222 -9.09 1.36 19.79
N GLN A 223 -8.47 0.84 20.86
CA GLN A 223 -7.83 1.67 21.89
C GLN A 223 -6.65 2.46 21.31
N HIS A 224 -5.81 1.84 20.49
CA HIS A 224 -4.66 2.50 19.87
C HIS A 224 -5.09 3.69 19.01
N THR A 225 -6.08 3.49 18.14
CA THR A 225 -6.60 4.55 17.26
C THR A 225 -7.27 5.65 18.08
N GLY A 226 -8.04 5.32 19.12
CA GLY A 226 -8.65 6.30 20.03
C GLY A 226 -7.63 7.16 20.77
N ASP A 227 -6.59 6.55 21.34
CA ASP A 227 -5.51 7.27 22.06
C ASP A 227 -4.76 8.23 21.13
N ASN A 228 -4.40 7.77 19.94
CA ASN A 228 -3.71 8.57 18.93
C ASN A 228 -4.59 9.70 18.39
N LEU A 229 -5.84 9.42 18.00
CA LEU A 229 -6.76 10.41 17.46
C LEU A 229 -7.09 11.50 18.49
N LEU A 230 -7.33 11.13 19.74
CA LEU A 230 -7.61 12.09 20.81
C LEU A 230 -6.42 13.03 21.05
N ALA A 231 -5.21 12.47 21.14
CA ALA A 231 -3.99 13.24 21.37
C ALA A 231 -3.71 14.20 20.20
N LEU A 232 -3.80 13.69 18.97
CA LEU A 232 -3.59 14.47 17.75
C LEU A 232 -4.60 15.61 17.62
N THR A 233 -5.89 15.31 17.83
CA THR A 233 -6.99 16.28 17.75
C THR A 233 -6.78 17.41 18.74
N LYS A 234 -6.48 17.09 20.01
CA LYS A 234 -6.20 18.11 21.03
C LYS A 234 -5.02 18.98 20.65
N HIS A 235 -3.95 18.39 20.13
CA HIS A 235 -2.73 19.11 19.79
C HIS A 235 -2.95 20.07 18.62
N ILE A 236 -3.54 19.59 17.50
CA ILE A 236 -3.79 20.41 16.32
C ILE A 236 -4.82 21.50 16.63
N ALA A 237 -5.95 21.16 17.27
CA ALA A 237 -7.02 22.11 17.54
C ALA A 237 -6.66 23.15 18.62
N SER A 238 -5.58 22.96 19.37
CA SER A 238 -5.06 23.94 20.33
C SER A 238 -3.90 24.78 19.79
N SER A 239 -3.40 24.47 18.58
CA SER A 239 -2.18 25.09 18.04
C SER A 239 -2.45 26.32 17.17
N ASP A 240 -1.62 27.35 17.33
CA ASP A 240 -1.64 28.57 16.51
C ASP A 240 -1.37 28.29 15.03
N VAL A 241 -0.68 27.20 14.72
CA VAL A 241 -0.33 26.78 13.36
C VAL A 241 -1.59 26.53 12.53
N LEU A 242 -2.67 25.99 13.12
CA LEU A 242 -3.88 25.66 12.36
C LEU A 242 -4.52 26.90 11.72
N SER A 243 -4.58 28.02 12.47
CA SER A 243 -5.08 29.30 11.94
C SER A 243 -4.19 29.94 10.88
N ASN A 244 -2.91 29.59 10.85
CA ASN A 244 -1.90 30.13 9.94
C ASN A 244 -1.25 29.05 9.08
N SER A 245 -1.99 27.98 8.74
CA SER A 245 -1.43 26.76 8.14
C SER A 245 -0.61 27.02 6.88
N GLN A 246 -1.01 28.01 6.08
CA GLN A 246 -0.33 28.43 4.86
C GLN A 246 1.11 28.94 5.08
N LYS A 247 1.40 29.59 6.23
CA LYS A 247 2.77 30.01 6.56
C LYS A 247 3.71 28.82 6.80
N HIS A 248 3.14 27.66 7.11
CA HIS A 248 3.86 26.42 7.40
C HIS A 248 3.74 25.39 6.26
N ALA A 249 3.23 25.81 5.09
CA ALA A 249 3.04 24.93 3.93
C ALA A 249 4.35 24.57 3.21
N ALA A 250 5.41 25.36 3.37
CA ALA A 250 6.63 25.14 2.60
C ALA A 250 7.34 23.83 3.02
N GLY A 251 7.57 22.95 2.04
CA GLY A 251 8.48 21.82 2.14
C GLY A 251 7.80 20.45 2.17
N ARG A 252 8.65 19.42 2.13
CA ARG A 252 8.27 18.01 2.28
C ARG A 252 9.01 17.42 3.46
N ILE A 253 8.48 16.31 3.98
CA ILE A 253 9.01 15.63 5.15
C ILE A 253 9.23 14.15 4.84
N VAL A 254 10.34 13.63 5.33
CA VAL A 254 10.63 12.19 5.35
C VAL A 254 10.24 11.69 6.73
N TYR A 255 9.47 10.62 6.78
CA TYR A 255 9.06 10.00 8.03
C TYR A 255 8.97 8.47 7.90
N PHE A 256 9.30 7.79 9.00
CA PHE A 256 9.14 6.37 9.16
C PHE A 256 9.18 6.04 10.65
N ASP A 257 8.43 5.03 11.09
CA ASP A 257 8.61 4.47 12.42
C ASP A 257 9.72 3.42 12.45
N VAL A 258 10.31 3.24 13.63
CA VAL A 258 11.36 2.24 13.87
C VAL A 258 10.77 1.16 14.77
N LEU A 259 10.47 0.00 14.18
CA LEU A 259 9.96 -1.19 14.88
C LEU A 259 8.66 -0.92 15.67
N GLY A 260 7.88 0.08 15.27
CA GLY A 260 6.71 0.54 16.02
C GLY A 260 7.03 1.13 17.40
N LEU A 261 8.27 1.56 17.66
CA LEU A 261 8.66 2.11 18.97
C LEU A 261 8.60 3.64 19.00
N PHE A 262 9.10 4.29 17.95
CA PHE A 262 9.10 5.74 17.81
C PHE A 262 9.18 6.13 16.33
N MET A 263 8.81 7.37 16.03
CA MET A 263 8.79 7.90 14.67
C MET A 263 9.98 8.83 14.41
N VAL A 264 10.77 8.50 13.39
CA VAL A 264 11.81 9.38 12.86
C VAL A 264 11.18 10.31 11.83
N ARG A 265 11.48 11.60 11.93
CA ARG A 265 10.99 12.62 10.99
C ARG A 265 12.01 13.73 10.79
N TYR A 266 12.23 14.15 9.55
CA TYR A 266 13.12 15.25 9.19
C TYR A 266 12.71 15.88 7.85
N SER A 267 13.09 17.13 7.62
CA SER A 267 12.78 17.82 6.36
C SER A 267 13.45 17.13 5.17
N GLU A 268 12.84 17.22 4.00
CA GLU A 268 13.44 16.70 2.77
C GLU A 268 14.85 17.25 2.53
N ILE A 269 15.07 18.53 2.78
CA ILE A 269 16.39 19.16 2.61
C ILE A 269 17.43 18.51 3.53
N ALA A 270 17.09 18.26 4.80
CA ALA A 270 17.96 17.54 5.72
C ALA A 270 18.23 16.11 5.23
N GLY A 271 17.21 15.45 4.65
CA GLY A 271 17.36 14.15 4.00
C GLY A 271 18.32 14.17 2.81
N ILE A 272 18.22 15.17 1.93
CA ILE A 272 19.13 15.35 0.79
C ILE A 272 20.56 15.57 1.27
N ILE A 273 20.76 16.45 2.26
CA ILE A 273 22.09 16.72 2.85
C ILE A 273 22.68 15.43 3.43
N LEU A 274 21.88 14.67 4.18
CA LEU A 274 22.29 13.39 4.75
C LEU A 274 22.67 12.40 3.65
N ASN A 275 21.82 12.24 2.63
CA ASN A 275 22.08 11.32 1.51
C ASN A 275 23.37 11.69 0.77
N VAL A 276 23.58 12.97 0.45
CA VAL A 276 24.81 13.45 -0.23
C VAL A 276 26.05 13.22 0.64
N PHE A 277 25.96 13.48 1.94
CA PHE A 277 27.05 13.19 2.87
C PHE A 277 27.40 11.70 2.91
N ILE A 278 26.39 10.82 2.99
CA ILE A 278 26.59 9.36 2.98
C ILE A 278 27.13 8.87 1.64
N VAL A 279 26.69 9.43 0.51
CA VAL A 279 27.25 9.14 -0.81
C VAL A 279 28.73 9.53 -0.87
N ALA A 280 29.09 10.73 -0.41
CA ALA A 280 30.48 11.19 -0.39
C ALA A 280 31.36 10.31 0.52
N LEU A 281 30.86 9.96 1.70
CA LEU A 281 31.56 9.07 2.63
C LEU A 281 31.72 7.66 2.06
N SER A 282 30.68 7.14 1.39
CA SER A 282 30.71 5.85 0.71
C SER A 282 31.77 5.85 -0.40
N ILE A 283 31.77 6.86 -1.28
CA ILE A 283 32.78 7.03 -2.33
C ILE A 283 34.19 7.12 -1.73
N PHE A 284 34.38 7.85 -0.64
CA PHE A 284 35.66 7.93 0.06
C PHE A 284 36.13 6.56 0.57
N THR A 285 35.28 5.83 1.28
CA THR A 285 35.62 4.50 1.82
C THR A 285 35.92 3.48 0.72
N ILE A 286 35.09 3.44 -0.33
CA ILE A 286 35.32 2.60 -1.51
C ILE A 286 36.65 2.98 -2.16
N SER A 287 36.91 4.26 -2.40
CA SER A 287 38.16 4.73 -3.05
C SER A 287 39.39 4.33 -2.24
N LYS A 288 39.36 4.48 -0.91
CA LYS A 288 40.46 4.08 -0.02
C LYS A 288 40.69 2.56 -0.07
N ASN A 289 39.63 1.76 0.00
CA ASN A 289 39.71 0.30 -0.08
C ASN A 289 40.27 -0.16 -1.44
N VAL A 290 39.84 0.49 -2.51
CA VAL A 290 40.28 0.23 -3.89
C VAL A 290 41.76 0.60 -4.07
N LEU A 291 42.23 1.71 -3.52
CA LEU A 291 43.66 2.06 -3.50
C LEU A 291 44.51 1.07 -2.71
N ALA A 292 43.99 0.50 -1.62
CA ALA A 292 44.68 -0.56 -0.88
C ALA A 292 44.84 -1.83 -1.71
N ILE A 293 43.82 -2.21 -2.51
CA ILE A 293 43.88 -3.35 -3.44
C ILE A 293 44.89 -3.10 -4.57
N LYS A 294 44.97 -1.87 -5.09
CA LYS A 294 45.95 -1.49 -6.12
C LYS A 294 47.41 -1.69 -5.66
N SER A 295 47.65 -1.54 -4.36
CA SER A 295 48.99 -1.69 -3.75
C SER A 295 49.41 -3.14 -3.51
N VAL A 296 48.59 -4.14 -3.88
CA VAL A 296 48.92 -5.56 -3.74
C VAL A 296 50.04 -5.95 -4.74
N PRO A 297 51.17 -6.51 -4.27
CA PRO A 297 52.25 -6.95 -5.14
C PRO A 297 51.78 -7.99 -6.17
N GLY A 298 52.20 -7.84 -7.43
CA GLY A 298 51.86 -8.78 -8.51
C GLY A 298 50.58 -8.48 -9.28
N LEU A 299 49.87 -7.38 -8.96
CA LEU A 299 48.69 -6.94 -9.68
C LEU A 299 49.03 -5.81 -10.68
N ASP A 300 48.87 -6.09 -11.98
CA ASP A 300 49.04 -5.08 -13.02
C ASP A 300 47.78 -4.20 -13.19
N HIS A 301 47.87 -3.13 -13.99
CA HIS A 301 46.76 -2.20 -14.15
C HIS A 301 45.51 -2.85 -14.78
N ALA A 302 45.72 -3.78 -15.72
CA ALA A 302 44.65 -4.50 -16.40
C ALA A 302 43.94 -5.49 -15.45
N GLY A 303 44.71 -6.26 -14.66
CA GLY A 303 44.17 -7.16 -13.64
C GLY A 303 43.41 -6.41 -12.55
N TYR A 304 43.93 -5.26 -12.10
CA TYR A 304 43.22 -4.38 -11.19
C TYR A 304 41.88 -3.88 -11.74
N LEU A 305 41.85 -3.40 -12.99
CA LEU A 305 40.61 -2.93 -13.61
C LEU A 305 39.59 -4.06 -13.78
N LYS A 306 40.05 -5.24 -14.20
CA LYS A 306 39.23 -6.47 -14.30
C LYS A 306 38.58 -6.81 -12.96
N LEU A 307 39.33 -6.77 -11.87
CA LEU A 307 38.82 -7.05 -10.52
C LEU A 307 37.74 -6.04 -10.09
N LEU A 308 37.93 -4.75 -10.33
CA LEU A 308 36.92 -3.74 -10.01
C LEU A 308 35.62 -3.94 -10.79
N LEU A 309 35.72 -4.23 -12.09
CA LEU A 309 34.56 -4.51 -12.94
C LEU A 309 33.82 -5.77 -12.46
N LEU A 310 34.53 -6.83 -12.10
CA LEU A 310 33.94 -8.04 -11.53
C LEU A 310 33.31 -7.77 -10.15
N GLY A 311 33.94 -6.93 -9.33
CA GLY A 311 33.48 -6.56 -8.00
C GLY A 311 32.05 -6.01 -7.98
N CYS A 312 31.71 -5.16 -8.96
CA CYS A 312 30.36 -4.59 -9.12
C CYS A 312 29.47 -5.43 -10.05
N GLY A 313 30.04 -5.94 -11.15
CA GLY A 313 29.31 -6.67 -12.19
C GLY A 313 28.70 -7.98 -11.69
N ILE A 314 29.39 -8.69 -10.79
CA ILE A 314 28.92 -9.97 -10.26
C ILE A 314 27.68 -9.81 -9.37
N PRO A 315 27.69 -8.94 -8.34
CA PRO A 315 26.47 -8.64 -7.59
C PRO A 315 25.34 -8.12 -8.48
N ALA A 316 25.64 -7.22 -9.42
CA ALA A 316 24.63 -6.67 -10.34
C ALA A 316 23.97 -7.77 -11.20
N LEU A 317 24.76 -8.70 -11.75
CA LEU A 317 24.24 -9.85 -12.48
C LEU A 317 23.40 -10.77 -11.59
N GLY A 318 23.85 -11.02 -10.35
CA GLY A 318 23.11 -11.79 -9.37
C GLY A 318 21.74 -11.17 -9.06
N TRP A 319 21.66 -9.85 -8.88
CA TRP A 319 20.41 -9.13 -8.66
C TRP A 319 19.50 -9.17 -9.88
N PHE A 320 20.05 -8.95 -11.08
CA PHE A 320 19.30 -9.03 -12.32
C PHE A 320 18.66 -10.42 -12.49
N LEU A 321 19.44 -11.49 -12.30
CA LEU A 321 18.95 -12.86 -12.41
C LEU A 321 18.02 -13.26 -11.26
N ALA A 322 18.13 -12.64 -10.09
CA ALA A 322 17.16 -12.80 -9.02
C ALA A 322 15.77 -12.28 -9.41
N PHE A 323 15.69 -11.15 -10.13
CA PHE A 323 14.41 -10.69 -10.68
C PHE A 323 13.87 -11.64 -11.76
N ILE A 324 14.74 -12.16 -12.63
CA ILE A 324 14.32 -13.14 -13.63
C ILE A 324 13.82 -14.44 -12.97
N SER A 325 14.47 -14.90 -11.90
CA SER A 325 14.10 -16.15 -11.22
C SER A 325 12.72 -16.06 -10.56
N VAL A 326 12.38 -14.94 -9.90
CA VAL A 326 11.04 -14.79 -9.32
C VAL A 326 9.94 -14.69 -10.39
N LEU A 327 10.23 -14.09 -11.55
CA LEU A 327 9.29 -14.09 -12.68
C LEU A 327 9.10 -15.49 -13.25
N LEU A 328 10.17 -16.29 -13.35
CA LEU A 328 10.07 -17.68 -13.76
C LEU A 328 9.23 -18.50 -12.78
N VAL A 329 9.42 -18.32 -11.47
CA VAL A 329 8.59 -18.98 -10.44
C VAL A 329 7.12 -18.59 -10.60
N ALA A 330 6.83 -17.30 -10.79
CA ALA A 330 5.46 -16.82 -11.00
C ALA A 330 4.80 -17.45 -12.24
N VAL A 331 5.53 -17.58 -13.35
CA VAL A 331 5.05 -18.24 -14.58
C VAL A 331 4.84 -19.75 -14.34
N ILE A 332 5.77 -20.43 -13.67
CA ILE A 332 5.63 -21.86 -13.36
C ILE A 332 4.38 -22.11 -12.50
N LEU A 333 4.21 -21.35 -11.42
CA LEU A 333 3.05 -21.50 -10.55
C LEU A 333 1.74 -21.29 -11.31
N ASP A 334 1.69 -20.30 -12.20
CA ASP A 334 0.52 -20.01 -13.03
C ASP A 334 0.21 -21.13 -14.04
N LEU A 335 1.25 -21.68 -14.70
CA LEU A 335 1.13 -22.80 -15.64
C LEU A 335 0.53 -24.06 -14.99
N PHE A 336 0.80 -24.27 -13.70
CA PHE A 336 0.27 -25.40 -12.92
C PHE A 336 -0.95 -25.03 -12.07
N SER A 337 -1.62 -23.89 -12.34
CA SER A 337 -2.79 -23.41 -11.59
C SER A 337 -2.55 -23.35 -10.07
N SER A 338 -1.31 -23.09 -9.67
CA SER A 338 -0.82 -23.02 -8.28
C SER A 338 -0.38 -21.60 -7.89
N SER A 339 -0.77 -20.60 -8.69
CA SER A 339 -0.62 -19.18 -8.36
C SER A 339 -1.29 -18.86 -7.02
N MET A 340 -0.82 -17.82 -6.34
CA MET A 340 -1.30 -17.42 -5.01
C MET A 340 -1.15 -18.49 -3.91
N SER A 341 -0.30 -19.50 -4.09
CA SER A 341 -0.09 -20.55 -3.06
C SER A 341 0.29 -20.01 -1.68
N TRP A 342 0.86 -18.80 -1.62
CA TRP A 342 1.20 -18.05 -0.42
C TRP A 342 0.04 -17.25 0.21
N PHE A 343 -1.15 -17.16 -0.41
CA PHE A 343 -2.23 -16.26 0.01
C PHE A 343 -2.71 -16.56 1.44
N THR A 344 -3.12 -17.79 1.73
CA THR A 344 -3.40 -18.22 3.11
C THR A 344 -2.14 -18.46 3.93
N ARG A 345 -1.01 -18.75 3.28
CA ARG A 345 0.24 -19.20 3.92
C ARG A 345 1.41 -18.28 3.55
N PRO A 346 1.46 -17.04 4.07
CA PRO A 346 2.49 -16.06 3.69
C PRO A 346 3.93 -16.54 3.86
N PHE A 347 4.20 -17.47 4.79
CA PHE A 347 5.53 -18.03 5.00
C PHE A 347 6.10 -18.75 3.76
N LEU A 348 5.25 -19.20 2.83
CA LEU A 348 5.69 -19.83 1.59
C LEU A 348 6.45 -18.85 0.67
N VAL A 349 6.22 -17.54 0.80
CA VAL A 349 6.98 -16.51 0.06
C VAL A 349 8.48 -16.66 0.27
N PHE A 350 8.92 -17.06 1.47
CA PHE A 350 10.33 -17.27 1.74
C PHE A 350 10.93 -18.39 0.87
N SER A 351 10.28 -19.56 0.84
CA SER A 351 10.82 -20.70 0.08
C SER A 351 10.61 -20.54 -1.42
N LEU A 352 9.48 -19.96 -1.84
CA LEU A 352 9.14 -19.77 -3.25
C LEU A 352 9.94 -18.64 -3.89
N TYR A 353 10.21 -17.54 -3.18
CA TYR A 353 10.82 -16.33 -3.75
C TYR A 353 12.14 -15.92 -3.09
N TYR A 354 12.28 -15.93 -1.76
CA TYR A 354 13.56 -15.54 -1.14
C TYR A 354 14.67 -16.54 -1.43
N CYS A 355 14.40 -17.85 -1.36
CA CYS A 355 15.41 -18.87 -1.65
C CYS A 355 16.01 -18.76 -3.06
N PRO A 356 15.24 -18.67 -4.17
CA PRO A 356 15.84 -18.50 -5.50
C PRO A 356 16.58 -17.16 -5.65
N VAL A 357 16.11 -16.08 -5.02
CA VAL A 357 16.83 -14.80 -4.98
C VAL A 357 18.19 -14.95 -4.30
N LEU A 358 18.22 -15.57 -3.12
CA LEU A 358 19.46 -15.85 -2.38
C LEU A 358 20.41 -16.75 -3.18
N VAL A 359 19.88 -17.77 -3.86
CA VAL A 359 20.67 -18.63 -4.75
C VAL A 359 21.31 -17.80 -5.86
N CYS A 360 20.55 -16.95 -6.57
CA CYS A 360 21.09 -16.07 -7.61
C CYS A 360 22.16 -15.11 -7.08
N CYS A 361 21.92 -14.48 -5.91
CA CYS A 361 22.87 -13.56 -5.29
C CYS A 361 24.16 -14.24 -4.81
N MET A 362 24.10 -15.52 -4.40
CA MET A 362 25.26 -16.27 -3.90
C MET A 362 26.00 -17.06 -4.99
N LEU A 363 25.31 -17.53 -6.03
CA LEU A 363 25.83 -18.46 -7.03
C LEU A 363 27.01 -17.87 -7.81
N PHE A 364 26.88 -16.63 -8.30
CA PHE A 364 27.91 -16.01 -9.14
C PHE A 364 29.21 -15.69 -8.37
N PRO A 365 29.16 -15.15 -7.14
CA PRO A 365 30.35 -15.06 -6.29
C PRO A 365 31.08 -16.41 -6.10
N VAL A 366 30.32 -17.50 -5.88
CA VAL A 366 30.90 -18.84 -5.68
C VAL A 366 31.51 -19.42 -6.97
N LEU A 367 30.81 -19.31 -8.10
CA LEU A 367 31.31 -19.79 -9.39
C LEU A 367 32.61 -19.07 -9.77
N LEU A 368 32.64 -17.75 -9.65
CA LEU A 368 33.80 -16.96 -10.07
C LEU A 368 34.97 -17.07 -9.10
N GLN A 369 34.72 -17.31 -7.81
CA GLN A 369 35.78 -17.69 -6.88
C GLN A 369 36.48 -18.98 -7.33
N ASN A 370 35.73 -20.00 -7.75
CA ASN A 370 36.34 -21.26 -8.21
C ASN A 370 37.15 -21.07 -9.51
N CYS A 371 36.71 -20.20 -10.42
CA CYS A 371 37.48 -19.86 -11.63
C CYS A 371 38.72 -19.00 -11.34
N MET A 372 38.66 -18.11 -10.34
CA MET A 372 39.72 -17.16 -10.02
C MET A 372 40.78 -17.70 -9.05
N ASN A 373 40.47 -18.71 -8.25
CA ASN A 373 41.40 -19.24 -7.23
C ASN A 373 42.71 -19.78 -7.82
N GLU A 374 42.76 -20.12 -9.11
CA GLU A 374 43.99 -20.56 -9.79
C GLU A 374 44.81 -19.39 -10.39
N GLU A 375 44.20 -18.22 -10.63
CA GLU A 375 44.84 -17.09 -11.35
C GLU A 375 44.98 -15.81 -10.50
N SER A 376 44.26 -15.67 -9.38
CA SER A 376 44.16 -14.42 -8.63
C SER A 376 45.23 -14.30 -7.54
N PRO A 377 46.01 -13.20 -7.48
CA PRO A 377 46.97 -12.95 -6.40
C PRO A 377 46.30 -12.53 -5.07
N LEU A 378 44.99 -12.30 -5.05
CA LEU A 378 44.25 -11.85 -3.86
C LEU A 378 43.92 -13.00 -2.91
N VAL A 379 44.22 -12.80 -1.61
CA VAL A 379 43.75 -13.67 -0.51
C VAL A 379 42.22 -13.59 -0.42
N PRO A 380 41.49 -14.68 -0.08
CA PRO A 380 40.02 -14.70 -0.03
C PRO A 380 39.36 -13.57 0.76
N GLY A 381 39.98 -13.10 1.85
CA GLY A 381 39.49 -11.96 2.63
C GLY A 381 39.43 -10.65 1.82
N LEU A 382 40.42 -10.41 0.96
CA LEU A 382 40.50 -9.22 0.12
C LEU A 382 39.53 -9.29 -1.08
N GLN A 383 39.29 -10.50 -1.59
CA GLN A 383 38.21 -10.75 -2.56
C GLN A 383 36.82 -10.49 -1.95
N GLY A 384 36.61 -10.90 -0.69
CA GLY A 384 35.38 -10.61 0.05
C GLY A 384 35.12 -9.11 0.18
N TRP A 385 36.16 -8.34 0.50
CA TRP A 385 36.07 -6.87 0.52
C TRP A 385 35.70 -6.28 -0.84
N LEU A 386 36.31 -6.77 -1.93
CA LEU A 386 36.03 -6.27 -3.27
C LEU A 386 34.54 -6.39 -3.62
N TYR A 387 33.91 -7.55 -3.35
CA TYR A 387 32.48 -7.73 -3.62
C TYR A 387 31.58 -6.93 -2.69
N VAL A 388 31.94 -6.79 -1.41
CA VAL A 388 31.21 -5.92 -0.48
C VAL A 388 31.26 -4.46 -0.92
N ASN A 389 32.42 -3.97 -1.36
CA ASN A 389 32.55 -2.62 -1.93
C ASN A 389 31.74 -2.48 -3.23
N GLY A 390 31.65 -3.54 -4.05
CA GLY A 390 30.81 -3.56 -5.24
C GLY A 390 29.32 -3.43 -4.92
N VAL A 391 28.81 -4.19 -3.95
CA VAL A 391 27.44 -4.03 -3.44
C VAL A 391 27.20 -2.63 -2.88
N GLN A 392 28.14 -2.11 -2.08
CA GLN A 392 28.06 -0.76 -1.54
C GLN A 392 28.02 0.29 -2.66
N CYS A 393 28.80 0.10 -3.73
CA CYS A 393 28.80 0.96 -4.91
C CYS A 393 27.44 0.97 -5.61
N LEU A 394 26.85 -0.21 -5.86
CA LEU A 394 25.53 -0.32 -6.48
C LEU A 394 24.45 0.40 -5.68
N TRP A 395 24.41 0.21 -4.35
CA TRP A 395 23.47 0.93 -3.49
C TRP A 395 23.75 2.43 -3.41
N THR A 396 25.02 2.85 -3.47
CA THR A 396 25.39 4.26 -3.50
C THR A 396 24.90 4.94 -4.78
N ILE A 397 24.96 4.25 -5.93
CA ILE A 397 24.42 4.73 -7.20
C ILE A 397 22.89 4.86 -7.10
N LEU A 398 22.20 3.86 -6.54
CA LEU A 398 20.75 3.91 -6.36
C LEU A 398 20.32 5.02 -5.38
N LEU A 399 21.07 5.20 -4.29
CA LEU A 399 20.89 6.30 -3.33
C LEU A 399 21.05 7.66 -4.02
N LEU A 400 22.09 7.83 -4.84
CA LEU A 400 22.33 9.08 -5.57
C LEU A 400 21.22 9.33 -6.60
N ALA A 401 20.85 8.32 -7.39
CA ALA A 401 19.80 8.42 -8.40
C ALA A 401 18.43 8.74 -7.79
N GLY A 402 18.06 8.07 -6.69
CA GLY A 402 16.83 8.35 -5.94
C GLY A 402 16.82 9.75 -5.32
N THR A 403 17.97 10.22 -4.82
CA THR A 403 18.13 11.58 -4.28
C THR A 403 17.95 12.63 -5.37
N ILE A 404 18.56 12.45 -6.54
CA ILE A 404 18.42 13.35 -7.70
C ILE A 404 16.97 13.37 -8.20
N SER A 405 16.28 12.23 -8.15
CA SER A 405 14.88 12.10 -8.58
C SER A 405 13.89 12.70 -7.58
N GLY A 406 14.35 13.18 -6.41
CA GLY A 406 13.48 13.78 -5.39
C GLY A 406 12.50 12.80 -4.73
N ILE A 407 12.84 11.50 -4.70
CA ILE A 407 12.03 10.44 -4.08
C ILE A 407 12.37 10.38 -2.59
N ARG A 408 11.38 10.56 -1.72
CA ARG A 408 11.57 10.60 -0.25
C ARG A 408 11.89 9.22 0.32
N SER A 409 11.31 8.17 -0.25
CA SER A 409 11.56 6.77 0.11
C SER A 409 13.01 6.31 -0.07
N THR A 410 13.84 7.13 -0.72
CA THR A 410 15.29 6.89 -0.88
C THR A 410 16.03 6.73 0.47
N PHE A 411 15.44 7.15 1.59
CA PHE A 411 16.01 6.90 2.92
C PHE A 411 16.26 5.40 3.20
N ILE A 412 15.50 4.48 2.57
CA ILE A 412 15.74 3.04 2.66
C ILE A 412 17.12 2.68 2.13
N PHE A 413 17.50 3.20 0.96
CA PHE A 413 18.83 2.99 0.39
C PHE A 413 19.90 3.66 1.24
N MET A 414 19.60 4.84 1.81
CA MET A 414 20.49 5.50 2.75
C MET A 414 20.80 4.60 3.95
N LEU A 415 19.80 3.96 4.57
CA LEU A 415 20.03 3.06 5.70
C LEU A 415 20.91 1.84 5.32
N VAL A 416 20.71 1.27 4.13
CA VAL A 416 21.52 0.15 3.64
C VAL A 416 22.97 0.55 3.37
N VAL A 417 23.23 1.79 2.92
CA VAL A 417 24.59 2.31 2.68
C VAL A 417 25.25 2.79 3.98
N LEU A 418 24.49 3.41 4.88
CA LEU A 418 24.96 4.10 6.08
C LEU A 418 25.83 3.20 6.97
N PHE A 419 25.28 2.08 7.43
CA PHE A 419 25.96 1.26 8.43
C PHE A 419 27.23 0.56 7.90
N PRO A 420 27.23 -0.05 6.70
CA PRO A 420 28.45 -0.57 6.09
C PRO A 420 29.52 0.50 5.87
N THR A 421 29.09 1.70 5.46
CA THR A 421 29.99 2.84 5.19
C THR A 421 30.64 3.35 6.47
N LEU A 422 29.86 3.60 7.54
CA LEU A 422 30.38 4.05 8.82
C LEU A 422 31.38 3.05 9.40
N THR A 423 31.06 1.77 9.32
CA THR A 423 31.94 0.70 9.80
C THR A 423 33.24 0.65 9.00
N SER A 424 33.15 0.71 7.67
CA SER A 424 34.32 0.76 6.80
C SER A 424 35.18 2.00 7.07
N PHE A 425 34.56 3.16 7.30
CA PHE A 425 35.25 4.39 7.65
C PHE A 425 36.03 4.26 8.96
N VAL A 426 35.39 3.81 10.04
CA VAL A 426 36.02 3.61 11.35
C VAL A 426 37.16 2.59 11.27
N LEU A 427 36.92 1.45 10.63
CA LEU A 427 37.94 0.40 10.46
C LEU A 427 39.13 0.86 9.63
N SER A 428 38.92 1.81 8.71
CA SER A 428 40.00 2.34 7.87
C SER A 428 41.08 3.12 8.65
N PHE A 429 40.79 3.54 9.89
CA PHE A 429 41.75 4.20 10.79
C PHE A 429 42.25 3.28 11.91
N SER A 430 41.82 2.02 11.93
CA SER A 430 42.19 1.05 12.96
C SER A 430 43.09 -0.05 12.39
N HIS A 431 44.03 -0.54 13.19
CA HIS A 431 44.80 -1.75 12.86
C HIS A 431 43.91 -2.99 12.64
N TRP A 432 42.69 -2.99 13.20
CA TRP A 432 41.72 -4.07 13.03
C TRP A 432 41.17 -4.14 11.60
N GLY A 433 41.15 -3.01 10.89
CA GLY A 433 40.73 -2.97 9.49
C GLY A 433 41.58 -3.85 8.61
N ASN A 434 42.88 -4.03 8.92
CA ASN A 434 43.80 -4.84 8.12
C ASN A 434 43.71 -6.36 8.41
N ASN A 435 42.95 -6.78 9.43
CA ASN A 435 42.77 -8.19 9.77
C ASN A 435 41.36 -8.65 9.33
N PRO A 436 41.25 -9.54 8.33
CA PRO A 436 39.95 -9.97 7.79
C PRO A 436 38.98 -10.55 8.84
N ARG A 437 39.50 -11.25 9.86
CA ARG A 437 38.66 -11.80 10.94
C ARG A 437 38.09 -10.70 11.81
N MET A 438 38.94 -9.75 12.23
CA MET A 438 38.48 -8.62 13.05
C MET A 438 37.54 -7.71 12.27
N TRP A 439 37.82 -7.47 10.99
CA TRP A 439 36.93 -6.73 10.10
C TRP A 439 35.54 -7.38 10.03
N LEU A 440 35.46 -8.69 9.80
CA LEU A 440 34.18 -9.42 9.77
C LEU A 440 33.41 -9.34 11.09
N THR A 441 34.12 -9.48 12.22
CA THR A 441 33.52 -9.41 13.56
C THR A 441 32.86 -8.06 13.84
N VAL A 442 33.38 -6.97 13.23
CA VAL A 442 32.79 -5.63 13.36
C VAL A 442 31.76 -5.36 12.26
N TYR A 443 32.03 -5.78 11.03
CA TYR A 443 31.18 -5.56 9.86
C TYR A 443 29.81 -6.24 10.00
N LEU A 444 29.76 -7.53 10.34
CA LEU A 444 28.50 -8.28 10.38
C LEU A 444 27.47 -7.66 11.37
N PRO A 445 27.82 -7.41 12.65
CA PRO A 445 26.88 -6.78 13.59
C PRO A 445 26.47 -5.38 13.15
N SER A 446 27.35 -4.63 12.48
CA SER A 446 27.01 -3.28 11.99
C SER A 446 25.86 -3.27 10.99
N THR A 447 25.67 -4.34 10.22
CA THR A 447 24.60 -4.41 9.22
C THR A 447 23.22 -4.67 9.86
N LEU A 448 23.19 -5.26 11.06
CA LEU A 448 21.96 -5.72 11.71
C LEU A 448 20.88 -4.64 11.88
N PRO A 449 21.18 -3.38 12.25
CA PRO A 449 20.14 -2.35 12.36
C PRO A 449 19.38 -2.13 11.05
N SER A 450 20.09 -2.07 9.92
CA SER A 450 19.44 -1.96 8.60
C SER A 450 18.65 -3.22 8.26
N VAL A 451 19.21 -4.40 8.48
CA VAL A 451 18.54 -5.67 8.19
C VAL A 451 17.26 -5.83 9.01
N ILE A 452 17.32 -5.57 10.32
CA ILE A 452 16.16 -5.65 11.22
C ILE A 452 15.08 -4.66 10.79
N PHE A 453 15.46 -3.43 10.41
CA PHE A 453 14.53 -2.45 9.88
C PHE A 453 13.86 -2.94 8.58
N ILE A 454 14.63 -3.44 7.61
CA ILE A 454 14.07 -3.95 6.35
C ILE A 454 13.16 -5.18 6.58
N LEU A 455 13.50 -6.06 7.52
CA LEU A 455 12.66 -7.20 7.88
C LEU A 455 11.34 -6.75 8.51
N TYR A 456 11.37 -5.72 9.36
CA TYR A 456 10.15 -5.10 9.88
C TYR A 456 9.28 -4.53 8.75
N GLN A 457 9.87 -3.77 7.83
CA GLN A 457 9.17 -3.26 6.65
C GLN A 457 8.64 -4.38 5.75
N THR A 458 9.34 -5.51 5.69
CA THR A 458 8.93 -6.70 4.91
C THR A 458 7.65 -7.30 5.47
N VAL A 459 7.55 -7.44 6.80
CA VAL A 459 6.34 -7.96 7.46
C VAL A 459 5.15 -7.03 7.19
N MET A 460 5.35 -5.72 7.31
CA MET A 460 4.32 -4.72 7.00
C MET A 460 3.89 -4.78 5.54
N ALA A 461 4.86 -4.78 4.60
CA ALA A 461 4.59 -4.82 3.17
C ALA A 461 3.80 -6.07 2.78
N PHE A 462 4.22 -7.27 3.23
CA PHE A 462 3.48 -8.49 2.91
C PHE A 462 2.13 -8.59 3.62
N GLY A 463 2.00 -8.02 4.84
CA GLY A 463 0.70 -7.92 5.52
C GLY A 463 -0.36 -7.16 4.72
N VAL A 464 0.07 -6.18 3.93
CA VAL A 464 -0.79 -5.34 3.08
C VAL A 464 -0.94 -5.92 1.68
N PHE A 465 0.17 -6.22 1.01
CA PHE A 465 0.16 -6.56 -0.42
C PHE A 465 -0.35 -7.99 -0.69
N ILE A 466 -0.20 -8.94 0.24
CA ILE A 466 -0.74 -10.30 0.03
C ILE A 466 -2.27 -10.27 -0.10
N PRO A 467 -3.04 -9.70 0.85
CA PRO A 467 -4.49 -9.56 0.70
C PRO A 467 -4.90 -8.72 -0.52
N ILE A 468 -4.24 -7.59 -0.77
CA ILE A 468 -4.58 -6.70 -1.90
C ILE A 468 -4.38 -7.42 -3.24
N THR A 469 -3.24 -8.08 -3.42
CA THR A 469 -2.93 -8.77 -4.70
C THR A 469 -3.81 -9.99 -4.94
N GLY A 470 -4.47 -10.55 -3.92
CA GLY A 470 -5.49 -11.59 -4.11
C GLY A 470 -6.81 -11.10 -4.70
N ARG A 471 -7.03 -9.78 -4.80
CA ARG A 471 -8.28 -9.16 -5.29
C ARG A 471 -8.07 -8.15 -6.43
N ILE A 472 -7.01 -8.33 -7.23
CA ILE A 472 -6.67 -7.44 -8.36
C ILE A 472 -7.32 -7.85 -9.69
N GLY A 473 -8.29 -8.76 -9.64
CA GLY A 473 -8.98 -9.27 -10.82
C GLY A 473 -8.34 -10.52 -11.43
N PRO A 474 -9.04 -11.18 -12.37
CA PRO A 474 -8.61 -12.44 -12.97
C PRO A 474 -7.43 -12.32 -13.93
N VAL A 475 -7.22 -11.16 -14.54
CA VAL A 475 -6.29 -10.99 -15.66
C VAL A 475 -4.83 -10.92 -15.19
N LYS A 476 -4.59 -10.24 -14.06
CA LYS A 476 -3.25 -9.99 -13.56
C LYS A 476 -2.76 -11.18 -12.75
N ASN A 477 -1.51 -11.59 -12.93
CA ASN A 477 -0.89 -12.62 -12.11
C ASN A 477 -0.33 -12.01 -10.80
N PRO A 478 -0.89 -12.32 -9.61
CA PRO A 478 -0.45 -11.77 -8.33
C PRO A 478 0.99 -12.15 -7.95
N ASP A 479 1.43 -13.34 -8.38
CA ASP A 479 2.77 -13.87 -8.10
C ASP A 479 3.89 -13.01 -8.68
N ILE A 480 3.63 -12.30 -9.78
CA ILE A 480 4.59 -11.35 -10.35
C ILE A 480 4.85 -10.20 -9.36
N ILE A 481 3.80 -9.65 -8.76
CA ILE A 481 3.91 -8.51 -7.83
C ILE A 481 4.60 -8.96 -6.54
N ILE A 482 4.14 -10.07 -5.94
CA ILE A 482 4.75 -10.61 -4.72
C ILE A 482 6.19 -11.07 -4.95
N GLY A 483 6.48 -11.70 -6.09
CA GLY A 483 7.84 -12.10 -6.47
C GLY A 483 8.79 -10.92 -6.60
N ILE A 484 8.38 -9.83 -7.28
CA ILE A 484 9.18 -8.61 -7.42
C ILE A 484 9.42 -7.95 -6.05
N PHE A 485 8.38 -7.83 -5.21
CA PHE A 485 8.55 -7.31 -3.84
C PHE A 485 9.50 -8.18 -3.02
N ALA A 486 9.36 -9.50 -3.09
CA ALA A 486 10.23 -10.45 -2.41
C ALA A 486 11.70 -10.33 -2.86
N ALA A 487 11.94 -10.21 -4.17
CA ALA A 487 13.29 -9.98 -4.70
C ALA A 487 13.89 -8.67 -4.17
N LEU A 488 13.15 -7.56 -4.26
CA LEU A 488 13.61 -6.26 -3.79
C LEU A 488 13.94 -6.27 -2.29
N LEU A 489 13.01 -6.77 -1.46
CA LEU A 489 13.16 -6.80 -0.01
C LEU A 489 14.26 -7.79 0.44
N CYS A 490 14.38 -8.94 -0.21
CA CYS A 490 15.46 -9.89 0.04
C CYS A 490 16.83 -9.32 -0.31
N ILE A 491 16.96 -8.65 -1.46
CA ILE A 491 18.21 -7.99 -1.86
C ILE A 491 18.55 -6.85 -0.89
N LEU A 492 17.58 -6.01 -0.50
CA LEU A 492 17.76 -4.97 0.52
C LEU A 492 18.25 -5.54 1.87
N SER A 493 17.68 -6.66 2.32
CA SER A 493 18.00 -7.22 3.63
C SER A 493 19.26 -8.10 3.66
N THR A 494 19.72 -8.63 2.52
CA THR A 494 20.79 -9.63 2.50
C THR A 494 22.00 -9.28 1.64
N SER A 495 21.88 -8.32 0.72
CA SER A 495 22.95 -8.03 -0.26
C SER A 495 24.29 -7.66 0.37
N CYS A 496 24.31 -6.99 1.53
CA CYS A 496 25.55 -6.68 2.25
C CYS A 496 26.29 -7.92 2.78
N MET A 497 25.57 -9.03 2.95
CA MET A 497 26.11 -10.30 3.48
C MET A 497 26.30 -11.35 2.38
N THR A 498 25.49 -11.36 1.32
CA THR A 498 25.52 -12.41 0.28
C THR A 498 26.90 -12.64 -0.34
N PRO A 499 27.75 -11.63 -0.62
CA PRO A 499 29.07 -11.88 -1.20
C PRO A 499 30.04 -12.56 -0.23
N LEU A 500 29.78 -12.50 1.08
CA LEU A 500 30.61 -13.17 2.10
C LEU A 500 30.46 -14.69 2.07
N ILE A 501 29.56 -15.23 1.23
CA ILE A 501 29.44 -16.67 0.97
C ILE A 501 30.78 -17.29 0.55
N ILE A 502 31.65 -16.54 -0.12
CA ILE A 502 32.97 -16.99 -0.57
C ILE A 502 33.93 -17.32 0.60
N LEU A 503 33.62 -16.83 1.81
CA LEU A 503 34.39 -17.06 3.03
C LEU A 503 33.88 -18.27 3.82
N VAL A 504 32.74 -18.84 3.41
CA VAL A 504 32.17 -20.04 4.03
C VAL A 504 32.96 -21.26 3.57
N LYS A 505 33.30 -22.17 4.50
CA LYS A 505 34.12 -23.36 4.20
C LYS A 505 33.54 -24.28 3.12
N ARG A 506 32.20 -24.34 3.00
CA ARG A 506 31.48 -25.20 2.05
C ARG A 506 30.29 -24.43 1.44
N PRO A 507 30.54 -23.44 0.58
CA PRO A 507 29.50 -22.52 0.10
C PRO A 507 28.41 -23.24 -0.69
N TRP A 508 28.80 -24.27 -1.46
CA TRP A 508 27.87 -25.09 -2.22
C TRP A 508 26.80 -25.80 -1.39
N ARG A 509 27.05 -26.08 -0.10
CA ARG A 509 26.02 -26.67 0.77
C ARG A 509 24.92 -25.68 1.09
N VAL A 510 25.25 -24.40 1.21
CA VAL A 510 24.26 -23.33 1.47
C VAL A 510 23.43 -23.11 0.22
N VAL A 511 24.08 -22.99 -0.94
CA VAL A 511 23.39 -22.82 -2.25
C VAL A 511 22.51 -24.03 -2.55
N ALA A 512 23.02 -25.26 -2.37
CA ALA A 512 22.24 -26.48 -2.59
C ALA A 512 21.10 -26.62 -1.59
N GLY A 513 21.29 -26.24 -0.32
CA GLY A 513 20.24 -26.26 0.70
C GLY A 513 19.09 -25.31 0.37
N ALA A 514 19.39 -24.06 -0.01
CA ALA A 514 18.39 -23.09 -0.45
C ALA A 514 17.69 -23.53 -1.74
N SER A 515 18.44 -24.09 -2.70
CA SER A 515 17.87 -24.65 -3.94
C SER A 515 16.95 -25.83 -3.67
N ALA A 516 17.36 -26.75 -2.78
CA ALA A 516 16.55 -27.89 -2.40
C ALA A 516 15.27 -27.47 -1.68
N LEU A 517 15.35 -26.51 -0.74
CA LEU A 517 14.16 -25.97 -0.08
C LEU A 517 13.19 -25.35 -1.08
N HIS A 518 13.69 -24.53 -2.02
CA HIS A 518 12.89 -23.95 -3.08
C HIS A 518 12.20 -25.02 -3.94
N LEU A 519 12.97 -25.97 -4.48
CA LEU A 519 12.46 -27.02 -5.37
C LEU A 519 11.47 -27.95 -4.66
N LEU A 520 11.75 -28.34 -3.42
CA LEU A 520 10.85 -29.18 -2.63
C LEU A 520 9.54 -28.45 -2.33
N THR A 521 9.60 -27.16 -1.95
CA THR A 521 8.38 -26.37 -1.73
C THR A 521 7.62 -26.15 -3.04
N LEU A 522 8.30 -25.85 -4.15
CA LEU A 522 7.68 -25.69 -5.46
C LEU A 522 6.94 -26.97 -5.89
N LEU A 523 7.59 -28.12 -5.76
CA LEU A 523 6.95 -29.41 -6.03
C LEU A 523 5.80 -29.69 -5.06
N ALA A 524 5.94 -29.37 -3.78
CA ALA A 524 4.89 -29.58 -2.79
C ALA A 524 3.65 -28.72 -3.06
N VAL A 525 3.80 -27.45 -3.45
CA VAL A 525 2.63 -26.60 -3.77
C VAL A 525 1.96 -27.03 -5.08
N ILE A 526 2.71 -27.53 -6.06
CA ILE A 526 2.16 -28.00 -7.35
C ILE A 526 1.47 -29.37 -7.20
N LEU A 527 2.07 -30.30 -6.46
CA LEU A 527 1.65 -31.69 -6.41
C LEU A 527 0.70 -32.01 -5.25
N THR A 528 0.47 -31.08 -4.32
CA THR A 528 -0.36 -31.32 -3.13
C THR A 528 -1.29 -30.15 -2.83
N PRO A 529 -2.33 -30.33 -1.98
CA PRO A 529 -3.21 -29.24 -1.54
C PRO A 529 -2.52 -28.10 -0.77
N LEU A 530 -1.22 -28.22 -0.47
CA LEU A 530 -0.43 -27.13 0.14
C LEU A 530 -0.50 -25.84 -0.69
N GLY A 531 -0.60 -25.96 -2.01
CA GLY A 531 -0.73 -24.83 -2.93
C GLY A 531 -2.12 -24.17 -2.95
N SER A 532 -3.12 -24.72 -2.25
CA SER A 532 -4.47 -24.13 -2.24
C SER A 532 -4.46 -22.74 -1.58
N PRO A 533 -4.88 -21.68 -2.29
CA PRO A 533 -4.72 -20.31 -1.85
C PRO A 533 -5.73 -19.90 -0.78
N TYR A 534 -6.90 -20.54 -0.69
CA TYR A 534 -8.03 -20.08 0.15
C TYR A 534 -8.25 -20.91 1.42
N SER A 535 -8.90 -20.30 2.42
CA SER A 535 -9.30 -20.93 3.67
C SER A 535 -10.69 -20.48 4.09
N ALA A 536 -11.55 -21.45 4.40
CA ALA A 536 -12.86 -21.23 5.00
C ALA A 536 -12.83 -21.32 6.55
N ASN A 537 -11.64 -21.33 7.17
CA ASN A 537 -11.53 -21.36 8.63
C ASN A 537 -12.17 -20.11 9.23
N PRO A 538 -13.23 -20.23 10.07
CA PRO A 538 -13.91 -19.07 10.64
C PRO A 538 -13.00 -18.17 11.49
N SER A 539 -11.92 -18.72 12.07
CA SER A 539 -10.97 -17.97 12.89
C SER A 539 -9.92 -17.21 12.08
N ALA A 540 -9.71 -17.59 10.81
CA ALA A 540 -8.73 -16.98 9.91
C ALA A 540 -9.16 -17.21 8.44
N PRO A 541 -10.24 -16.54 8.00
CA PRO A 541 -10.76 -16.72 6.65
C PRO A 541 -9.89 -15.97 5.63
N SER A 542 -9.66 -16.61 4.49
CA SER A 542 -9.02 -16.04 3.31
C SER A 542 -9.85 -16.41 2.09
N PRO A 543 -11.02 -15.76 1.94
CA PRO A 543 -12.03 -16.18 1.00
C PRO A 543 -11.63 -15.84 -0.44
N GLN A 544 -12.08 -16.68 -1.35
CA GLN A 544 -12.17 -16.35 -2.77
C GLN A 544 -13.33 -15.39 -3.00
N ARG A 545 -13.19 -14.42 -3.92
CA ARG A 545 -14.18 -13.34 -4.11
C ARG A 545 -14.86 -13.40 -5.48
N ILE A 546 -16.19 -13.29 -5.47
CA ILE A 546 -17.04 -13.22 -6.67
C ILE A 546 -18.25 -12.33 -6.32
N TYR A 547 -18.56 -11.35 -7.17
CA TYR A 547 -19.81 -10.60 -7.06
C TYR A 547 -20.90 -11.26 -7.90
N VAL A 548 -22.11 -11.30 -7.37
CA VAL A 548 -23.29 -11.87 -8.03
C VAL A 548 -24.38 -10.81 -8.05
N PHE A 549 -24.73 -10.33 -9.22
CA PHE A 549 -25.84 -9.38 -9.42
C PHE A 549 -27.04 -10.12 -9.98
N HIS A 550 -28.19 -10.02 -9.33
CA HIS A 550 -29.46 -10.46 -9.88
C HIS A 550 -30.04 -9.32 -10.71
N THR A 551 -30.09 -9.49 -12.02
CA THR A 551 -30.30 -8.39 -12.97
C THR A 551 -31.46 -8.70 -13.90
N GLU A 552 -32.24 -7.67 -14.19
CA GLU A 552 -33.20 -7.62 -15.29
C GLU A 552 -32.78 -6.50 -16.24
N ARG A 553 -32.79 -6.79 -17.54
CA ARG A 553 -32.45 -5.83 -18.59
C ARG A 553 -33.67 -5.67 -19.48
N ILE A 554 -34.04 -4.42 -19.73
CA ILE A 554 -35.14 -4.04 -20.62
C ILE A 554 -34.53 -3.10 -21.66
N PHE A 555 -34.56 -3.53 -22.92
CA PHE A 555 -33.98 -2.78 -24.03
C PHE A 555 -35.08 -2.03 -24.77
N HIS A 556 -34.91 -0.72 -24.90
CA HIS A 556 -35.90 0.15 -25.52
C HIS A 556 -35.39 0.70 -26.86
N ASP A 557 -36.28 0.85 -27.84
CA ASP A 557 -35.98 1.57 -29.07
C ASP A 557 -35.93 3.10 -28.85
N ILE A 558 -35.56 3.84 -29.89
CA ILE A 558 -35.52 5.31 -29.86
C ILE A 558 -36.89 5.98 -29.62
N LEU A 559 -38.00 5.23 -29.75
CA LEU A 559 -39.36 5.68 -29.48
C LEU A 559 -39.85 5.27 -28.08
N GLY A 560 -39.00 4.57 -27.30
CA GLY A 560 -39.31 4.09 -25.95
C GLY A 560 -40.02 2.73 -25.90
N HIS A 561 -40.27 2.06 -27.03
CA HIS A 561 -40.89 0.73 -27.02
C HIS A 561 -39.88 -0.35 -26.62
N VAL A 562 -40.33 -1.32 -25.81
CA VAL A 562 -39.50 -2.46 -25.43
C VAL A 562 -39.24 -3.34 -26.65
N GLN A 563 -37.97 -3.47 -27.05
CA GLN A 563 -37.53 -4.36 -28.12
C GLN A 563 -37.25 -5.78 -27.59
N SER A 564 -36.62 -5.88 -26.43
CA SER A 564 -36.30 -7.15 -25.79
C SER A 564 -36.17 -6.99 -24.28
N GLN A 565 -36.33 -8.09 -23.56
CA GLN A 565 -36.21 -8.15 -22.10
C GLN A 565 -35.62 -9.49 -21.72
N ASP A 566 -34.67 -9.47 -20.79
CA ASP A 566 -34.12 -10.68 -20.20
C ASP A 566 -33.75 -10.48 -18.71
N SER A 567 -33.46 -11.60 -18.04
CA SER A 567 -33.03 -11.58 -16.65
C SER A 567 -32.10 -12.74 -16.34
N GLY A 568 -31.28 -12.56 -15.30
CA GLY A 568 -30.21 -13.48 -14.98
C GLY A 568 -29.32 -13.04 -13.83
N TYR A 569 -28.38 -13.91 -13.51
CA TYR A 569 -27.28 -13.63 -12.60
C TYR A 569 -26.04 -13.21 -13.40
N TRP A 570 -25.56 -12.00 -13.15
CA TRP A 570 -24.28 -11.53 -13.65
C TRP A 570 -23.19 -11.77 -12.62
N LEU A 571 -22.24 -12.63 -12.96
CA LEU A 571 -21.10 -13.00 -12.15
C LEU A 571 -19.89 -12.15 -12.52
N VAL A 572 -19.50 -11.25 -11.62
CA VAL A 572 -18.30 -10.42 -11.79
C VAL A 572 -17.16 -11.01 -10.99
N ASN A 573 -16.19 -11.52 -11.72
CA ASN A 573 -15.02 -12.14 -11.15
C ASN A 573 -13.92 -11.10 -10.83
N VAL A 574 -13.52 -11.01 -9.56
CA VAL A 574 -12.45 -10.12 -9.09
C VAL A 574 -11.21 -10.85 -8.54
N ASP A 575 -11.11 -12.16 -8.79
CA ASP A 575 -10.07 -13.05 -8.24
C ASP A 575 -9.41 -13.89 -9.36
N ARG A 576 -8.15 -14.28 -9.16
CA ARG A 576 -7.31 -15.00 -10.14
C ARG A 576 -7.83 -16.40 -10.48
N HIS A 577 -8.25 -17.18 -9.49
CA HIS A 577 -8.73 -18.56 -9.71
C HIS A 577 -10.22 -18.66 -9.86
N SER A 578 -10.93 -17.55 -9.68
CA SER A 578 -12.34 -17.50 -9.99
C SER A 578 -12.52 -17.46 -11.51
N PRO A 579 -13.67 -17.90 -12.00
CA PRO A 579 -14.58 -18.84 -11.32
C PRO A 579 -14.09 -20.30 -11.37
N GLY A 580 -12.88 -20.56 -11.94
CA GLY A 580 -12.24 -21.87 -12.19
C GLY A 580 -12.40 -22.87 -11.05
N SER A 581 -11.98 -22.46 -9.87
CA SER A 581 -11.95 -23.30 -8.67
C SER A 581 -13.32 -23.62 -8.07
N VAL A 582 -14.36 -22.85 -8.41
CA VAL A 582 -15.72 -23.02 -7.84
C VAL A 582 -16.74 -23.56 -8.85
N TRP A 583 -16.50 -23.42 -10.16
CA TRP A 583 -17.42 -23.88 -11.21
C TRP A 583 -17.83 -25.34 -11.08
N SER A 584 -16.87 -26.21 -10.76
CA SER A 584 -17.12 -27.65 -10.60
C SER A 584 -18.06 -27.98 -9.43
N GLN A 585 -18.27 -27.03 -8.51
CA GLN A 585 -19.07 -27.20 -7.31
C GLN A 585 -20.48 -26.57 -7.41
N ILE A 586 -20.75 -25.77 -8.44
CA ILE A 586 -22.02 -25.04 -8.59
C ILE A 586 -22.68 -25.45 -9.92
N PRO A 587 -23.64 -26.40 -9.91
CA PRO A 587 -24.27 -26.95 -11.11
C PRO A 587 -24.90 -25.90 -12.03
N GLU A 588 -25.50 -24.85 -11.46
CA GLU A 588 -26.18 -23.77 -12.18
C GLU A 588 -25.22 -22.98 -13.10
N VAL A 589 -23.92 -22.98 -12.77
CA VAL A 589 -22.90 -22.26 -13.53
C VAL A 589 -22.46 -23.06 -14.77
N ALA A 590 -22.88 -24.32 -14.92
CA ALA A 590 -22.69 -25.07 -16.17
C ALA A 590 -23.41 -24.43 -17.37
N GLY A 591 -24.47 -23.65 -17.11
CA GLY A 591 -25.19 -22.87 -18.10
C GLY A 591 -24.68 -21.44 -18.29
N ALA A 592 -23.58 -21.06 -17.61
CA ALA A 592 -23.06 -19.70 -17.67
C ALA A 592 -22.45 -19.37 -19.03
N GLN A 593 -22.83 -18.23 -19.57
CA GLN A 593 -22.34 -17.71 -20.84
C GLN A 593 -21.34 -16.59 -20.57
N SER A 594 -20.18 -16.60 -21.23
CA SER A 594 -19.29 -15.43 -21.18
C SER A 594 -20.00 -14.24 -21.80
N VAL A 595 -19.87 -13.09 -21.15
CA VAL A 595 -20.50 -11.84 -21.59
C VAL A 595 -19.84 -11.31 -22.89
N GLY A 596 -18.60 -11.72 -23.21
CA GLY A 596 -17.91 -11.39 -24.47
C GLY A 596 -17.42 -9.93 -24.56
N SER A 597 -16.99 -9.49 -25.75
CA SER A 597 -16.50 -8.12 -26.02
C SER A 597 -17.29 -7.38 -27.11
N GLU A 598 -18.13 -8.09 -27.86
CA GLU A 598 -18.98 -7.52 -28.90
C GLU A 598 -20.39 -7.30 -28.34
N TYR A 599 -20.78 -6.03 -28.25
CA TYR A 599 -22.10 -5.62 -27.77
C TYR A 599 -22.73 -4.68 -28.80
N GLU A 600 -24.00 -4.92 -29.15
CA GLU A 600 -24.79 -3.94 -29.89
C GLU A 600 -25.12 -2.73 -28.99
N GLU A 601 -25.31 -2.98 -27.70
CA GLU A 601 -25.70 -1.99 -26.69
C GLU A 601 -24.52 -1.53 -25.82
N LEU A 602 -24.65 -0.35 -25.19
CA LEU A 602 -23.62 0.19 -24.29
C LEU A 602 -23.29 -0.83 -23.18
N VAL A 603 -22.11 -1.44 -23.27
CA VAL A 603 -21.61 -2.44 -22.32
C VAL A 603 -22.60 -3.60 -22.10
N GLY A 604 -23.32 -4.00 -23.15
CA GLY A 604 -24.28 -5.12 -23.12
C GLY A 604 -25.48 -4.91 -22.19
N GLY A 605 -25.78 -3.66 -21.80
CA GLY A 605 -26.86 -3.34 -20.87
C GLY A 605 -26.62 -3.82 -19.43
N LEU A 606 -25.36 -4.05 -19.04
CA LEU A 606 -25.02 -4.53 -17.70
C LEU A 606 -24.98 -3.40 -16.66
N PRO A 607 -25.33 -3.68 -15.39
CA PRO A 607 -25.34 -2.70 -14.31
C PRO A 607 -23.92 -2.42 -13.79
N ILE A 608 -23.12 -1.71 -14.59
CA ILE A 608 -21.72 -1.40 -14.26
C ILE A 608 -21.66 -0.52 -13.00
N PHE A 609 -21.23 -1.11 -11.88
CA PHE A 609 -21.08 -0.42 -10.60
C PHE A 609 -19.72 0.28 -10.44
N SER A 610 -18.73 -0.06 -11.27
CA SER A 610 -17.41 0.57 -11.24
C SER A 610 -16.77 0.57 -12.63
N PRO A 611 -16.10 1.64 -13.06
CA PRO A 611 -15.34 1.67 -14.31
C PRO A 611 -14.21 0.64 -14.35
N ARG A 612 -13.79 0.10 -13.20
CA ARG A 612 -12.79 -0.97 -13.12
C ARG A 612 -13.30 -2.29 -13.68
N VAL A 613 -14.61 -2.53 -13.64
CA VAL A 613 -15.23 -3.74 -14.18
C VAL A 613 -15.05 -3.82 -15.70
N LEU A 614 -15.00 -2.67 -16.38
CA LEU A 614 -14.75 -2.62 -17.82
C LEU A 614 -13.41 -3.26 -18.23
N GLN A 615 -12.41 -3.31 -17.33
CA GLN A 615 -11.12 -3.95 -17.60
C GLN A 615 -11.18 -5.48 -17.58
N ILE A 616 -12.24 -6.05 -16.99
CA ILE A 616 -12.39 -7.48 -16.73
C ILE A 616 -13.72 -8.01 -17.27
N ILE A 617 -14.44 -7.22 -18.07
CA ILE A 617 -15.80 -7.55 -18.49
C ILE A 617 -15.85 -8.85 -19.30
N GLU A 618 -14.83 -9.10 -20.12
CA GLU A 618 -14.66 -10.34 -20.90
C GLU A 618 -14.50 -11.58 -20.00
N ASN A 619 -14.12 -11.39 -18.73
CA ASN A 619 -14.00 -12.45 -17.73
C ASN A 619 -15.24 -12.57 -16.82
N THR A 620 -16.32 -11.85 -17.14
CA THR A 620 -17.60 -11.96 -16.45
C THR A 620 -18.55 -12.93 -17.15
N HIS A 621 -19.52 -13.45 -16.41
CA HIS A 621 -20.42 -14.49 -16.90
C HIS A 621 -21.88 -14.15 -16.61
N TRP A 622 -22.78 -14.57 -17.48
CA TRP A 622 -24.22 -14.41 -17.36
C TRP A 622 -24.89 -15.78 -17.25
N ILE A 623 -25.76 -15.96 -16.26
CA ILE A 623 -26.60 -17.15 -16.12
C ILE A 623 -28.05 -16.72 -16.24
N PRO A 624 -28.80 -17.18 -17.26
CA PRO A 624 -30.22 -16.91 -17.36
C PRO A 624 -30.98 -17.37 -16.09
N ALA A 625 -31.84 -16.50 -15.56
CA ALA A 625 -32.65 -16.77 -14.37
C ALA A 625 -33.96 -15.99 -14.45
N SER A 626 -34.90 -16.24 -13.54
CA SER A 626 -36.10 -15.41 -13.40
C SER A 626 -35.76 -13.99 -12.98
N ALA A 627 -36.61 -13.01 -13.28
CA ALA A 627 -36.42 -11.62 -12.86
C ALA A 627 -36.28 -11.48 -11.33
N PRO A 628 -35.49 -10.50 -10.84
CA PRO A 628 -35.41 -10.17 -9.42
C PRO A 628 -36.77 -9.73 -8.88
N VAL A 629 -37.10 -10.20 -7.67
CA VAL A 629 -38.33 -9.80 -6.98
C VAL A 629 -38.01 -8.59 -6.11
N PHE A 630 -38.44 -7.42 -6.54
CA PHE A 630 -38.33 -6.21 -5.74
C PHE A 630 -39.53 -6.10 -4.79
N HIS A 631 -39.28 -6.17 -3.48
CA HIS A 631 -40.33 -5.99 -2.47
C HIS A 631 -40.83 -4.54 -2.35
N HIS A 632 -40.04 -3.59 -2.85
CA HIS A 632 -40.37 -2.17 -2.95
C HIS A 632 -40.07 -1.72 -4.39
N PRO A 633 -41.05 -1.74 -5.30
CA PRO A 633 -40.84 -1.24 -6.67
C PRO A 633 -40.42 0.23 -6.60
N THR A 634 -39.46 0.61 -7.44
CA THR A 634 -39.00 1.99 -7.62
C THR A 634 -39.25 2.35 -9.08
N ASP A 635 -40.31 3.11 -9.35
CA ASP A 635 -40.70 3.44 -10.71
C ASP A 635 -40.03 4.75 -11.14
N LEU A 636 -39.22 4.69 -12.20
CA LEU A 636 -38.61 5.86 -12.84
C LEU A 636 -39.49 6.36 -14.00
N GLU A 637 -40.23 7.43 -13.78
CA GLU A 637 -41.11 8.05 -14.77
C GLU A 637 -40.41 9.23 -15.44
N LEU A 638 -40.21 9.21 -16.77
CA LEU A 638 -39.70 10.38 -17.49
C LEU A 638 -40.76 11.50 -17.47
N ILE A 639 -40.44 12.63 -16.83
CA ILE A 639 -41.33 13.79 -16.71
C ILE A 639 -41.11 14.79 -17.85
N SER A 640 -39.86 14.97 -18.30
CA SER A 640 -39.57 15.90 -19.39
C SER A 640 -38.31 15.58 -20.19
N GLU A 641 -38.34 15.97 -21.46
CA GLU A 641 -37.23 15.92 -22.40
C GLU A 641 -37.06 17.30 -23.04
N GLN A 642 -35.86 17.86 -22.97
CA GLN A 642 -35.56 19.20 -23.44
C GLN A 642 -34.26 19.22 -24.27
N ASN A 643 -34.36 19.54 -25.55
CA ASN A 643 -33.19 19.75 -26.41
C ASN A 643 -32.51 21.06 -26.04
N THR A 644 -31.32 20.99 -25.46
CA THR A 644 -30.54 22.17 -25.03
C THR A 644 -29.56 22.63 -26.11
N SER A 645 -29.22 21.77 -27.08
CA SER A 645 -28.45 22.12 -28.28
C SER A 645 -28.77 21.15 -29.43
N GLN A 646 -28.17 21.35 -30.61
CA GLN A 646 -28.26 20.38 -31.72
C GLN A 646 -27.71 18.98 -31.38
N THR A 647 -26.86 18.88 -30.36
CA THR A 647 -26.20 17.64 -29.95
C THR A 647 -26.42 17.30 -28.48
N THR A 648 -27.40 17.91 -27.81
CA THR A 648 -27.59 17.73 -26.37
C THR A 648 -29.07 17.77 -25.99
N THR A 649 -29.50 16.73 -25.28
CA THR A 649 -30.86 16.57 -24.75
C THR A 649 -30.78 16.37 -23.25
N ARG A 650 -31.63 17.08 -22.51
CA ARG A 650 -31.78 16.97 -21.06
C ARG A 650 -33.05 16.16 -20.76
N LEU A 651 -32.90 15.07 -20.02
CA LEU A 651 -34.00 14.23 -19.54
C LEU A 651 -34.22 14.47 -18.04
N ALA A 652 -35.47 14.51 -17.59
CA ALA A 652 -35.84 14.64 -16.19
C ALA A 652 -36.79 13.52 -15.78
N PHE A 653 -36.52 12.87 -14.65
CA PHE A 653 -37.26 11.71 -14.17
C PHE A 653 -37.88 11.94 -12.77
N GLN A 654 -39.03 11.32 -12.51
CA GLN A 654 -39.65 11.14 -11.19
C GLN A 654 -39.29 9.75 -10.69
N ILE A 655 -38.95 9.63 -9.42
CA ILE A 655 -38.84 8.33 -8.74
C ILE A 655 -40.10 8.18 -7.88
N ARG A 656 -40.88 7.11 -8.08
CA ARG A 656 -42.08 6.78 -7.30
C ARG A 656 -41.89 5.54 -6.44
#